data_AF-A0A4C2EDA9-F1
#
_entry.id   AF-A0A4C2EDA9-F1
#
_cell.length_a   1.000
_cell.length_b   1.000
_cell.length_c   1.000
_cell.angle_alpha   90.00
_cell.angle_beta   90.00
_cell.angle_gamma   90.00
#
_symmetry.space_group_name_H-M   'P 1'
#
loop_
_entity.id
_entity.type
_entity.pdbx_description
1 polymer ?
#
loop_
_entity_poly.entity_id
_entity_poly.type
_entity_poly.pdbx_seq_one_letter_code
_entity_poly.pdbx_strand_id
1 'polypeptide(L)'
;MDPEVCCQFITHVFISISNMLGDIPPKYGIPWLQRLGDLSRMAIALYPSGFIDWKLSAEHWYMEAMKFTYSHGKLYYHMSTVQQNTLEAFVNLGKSVFCQDTFIPSQQYMQLVIDNIYQRAFVERNNGNHRNTQLIEYLKHSEVMLLPSFMESADLQQVVLIYFKTKFGCDSNDSDIFDPKKMFCQNPDYLKYFFRHAPAFAESHILQLVGFGDPKNPFSLLFELPKFLKDRRDKKEKRRTKSTVSTGISSNMAIDDLDDEQIARILKPEDFFSNIESLRFPYSVPSSLDIWNESLNYINMTSLQCSMVVLQKFLRGPLVVALPHFMSWTYFIISLAYKIRDLDDESSRQFWTEFMDRIFPWNTIVSFLNVLIAFMLDNSWKSSLVDYLCEKYSSGRLEDLLDYFNNNEILPEVWKCWGTLWFDTICNKEQSNVEGFESVGIKNHMFLDAPIDGITFDADDESGENFWKRACRIIFLFKGLAENFPVAVTLSPVAPVYCRRNDVSPYHILRSFSFKLRRTPDSELVPMDLFSSTASTTDLSHLRSTLGVFEEGSWENLHMDAIPMLSVIEGESIFDYDGYRRLHPDYSSYDKNGEFLSASLYTSWYSMHNTNNGIVVSSAGDIDSPRDAVQSVREMHIFNEIMEPGYCNEFADDLFLRDALYQTQNSSTTYFVLDTTTWLRHFAHIYKLASSGVLKFAICLTTFHELRFLRKPKDENVVEAATRAIITVRQLYSEGKLLPLRFTGNVATHIEEHLEYEEKITWRSHVDEFVIEAVSKAQSKFQDINVLQIEQENQQHQLGIGGDRSRLKFVVLVTDDSNMKKKAQDQDVRTFSTKFVFALCNSIGLHTRICTN
;
A
#
# COMPACT_ATOMS: atom_id res chain seq x y z
N MET A 1 27.21 40.40 -14.51
CA MET A 1 28.00 39.28 -13.96
C MET A 1 28.03 38.22 -15.05
N ASP A 2 29.18 37.64 -15.33
CA ASP A 2 29.29 36.59 -16.33
C ASP A 2 28.52 35.34 -15.85
N PRO A 3 27.53 34.83 -16.61
CA PRO A 3 26.80 33.60 -16.26
C PRO A 3 27.73 32.42 -16.00
N GLU A 4 28.87 32.34 -16.69
CA GLU A 4 29.84 31.27 -16.52
C GLU A 4 30.52 31.31 -15.14
N VAL A 5 30.82 32.51 -14.64
CA VAL A 5 31.37 32.71 -13.29
C VAL A 5 30.34 32.33 -12.22
N CYS A 6 29.06 32.65 -12.44
CA CYS A 6 27.99 32.28 -11.52
C CYS A 6 27.79 30.75 -11.46
N CYS A 7 27.85 30.10 -12.61
CA CYS A 7 27.83 28.65 -12.74
C CYS A 7 28.99 28.00 -11.97
N GLN A 8 30.24 28.38 -12.27
CA GLN A 8 31.42 27.84 -11.59
C GLN A 8 31.35 28.03 -10.07
N PHE A 9 30.86 29.20 -9.60
CA PHE A 9 30.63 29.46 -8.19
C PHE A 9 29.60 28.51 -7.57
N ILE A 10 28.42 28.35 -8.19
CA ILE A 10 27.37 27.46 -7.68
C ILE A 10 27.87 26.02 -7.60
N THR A 11 28.54 25.52 -8.63
CA THR A 11 29.09 24.15 -8.63
C THR A 11 30.14 23.98 -7.54
N HIS A 12 31.08 24.93 -7.41
CA HIS A 12 32.11 24.87 -6.38
C HIS A 12 31.50 24.86 -4.97
N VAL A 13 30.52 25.73 -4.70
CA VAL A 13 29.83 25.81 -3.41
C VAL A 13 29.01 24.54 -3.15
N PHE A 14 28.29 24.04 -4.15
CA PHE A 14 27.50 22.81 -4.04
C PHE A 14 28.36 21.60 -3.67
N ILE A 15 29.49 21.42 -4.36
CA ILE A 15 30.45 20.33 -4.07
C ILE A 15 31.04 20.50 -2.67
N SER A 16 31.45 21.72 -2.32
CA SER A 16 32.05 21.99 -1.01
C SER A 16 31.08 21.68 0.13
N ILE A 17 29.83 22.15 0.04
CA ILE A 17 28.81 21.90 1.06
C ILE A 17 28.43 20.41 1.10
N SER A 18 28.26 19.75 -0.05
CA SER A 18 27.95 18.31 -0.09
C SER A 18 29.02 17.47 0.58
N ASN A 19 30.30 17.79 0.35
CA ASN A 19 31.41 17.08 0.99
C ASN A 19 31.43 17.32 2.51
N MET A 20 31.18 18.56 2.93
CA MET A 20 31.15 18.91 4.36
C MET A 20 30.00 18.26 5.12
N LEU A 21 28.86 17.98 4.47
CA LEU A 21 27.70 17.36 5.12
C LEU A 21 28.01 15.99 5.73
N GLY A 22 28.95 15.23 5.15
CA GLY A 22 29.38 13.95 5.71
C GLY A 22 30.06 14.07 7.08
N ASP A 23 30.64 15.24 7.38
CA ASP A 23 31.40 15.50 8.59
C ASP A 23 30.61 16.32 9.64
N ILE A 24 29.43 16.82 9.28
CA ILE A 24 28.60 17.67 10.15
C ILE A 24 27.58 16.80 10.90
N PRO A 25 27.44 16.94 12.23
CA PRO A 25 26.37 16.24 12.95
C PRO A 25 24.97 16.55 12.38
N PRO A 26 24.05 15.57 12.29
CA PRO A 26 22.77 15.72 11.60
C PRO A 26 21.99 16.99 11.95
N LYS A 27 21.93 17.32 13.25
CA LYS A 27 21.30 18.54 13.78
C LYS A 27 21.75 19.84 13.10
N TYR A 28 23.04 19.96 12.78
CA TYR A 28 23.60 21.14 12.13
C TYR A 28 23.61 21.00 10.60
N GLY A 29 23.50 19.79 10.07
CA GLY A 29 23.44 19.49 8.64
C GLY A 29 22.08 19.80 8.00
N ILE A 30 20.97 19.62 8.75
CA ILE A 30 19.60 19.77 8.20
C ILE A 30 19.37 21.10 7.46
N PRO A 31 19.74 22.29 8.01
CA PRO A 31 19.56 23.54 7.27
C PRO A 31 20.37 23.60 5.95
N TRP A 32 21.51 22.92 5.87
CA TRP A 32 22.34 22.88 4.68
C TRP A 32 21.77 22.00 3.57
N LEU A 33 20.97 20.96 3.91
CA LEU A 33 20.21 20.19 2.92
C LEU A 33 19.27 21.10 2.13
N GLN A 34 18.52 21.97 2.81
CA GLN A 34 17.66 22.97 2.15
C GLN A 34 18.48 23.94 1.29
N ARG A 35 19.69 24.34 1.72
CA ARG A 35 20.57 25.22 0.93
C ARG A 35 21.11 24.54 -0.31
N LEU A 36 21.43 23.24 -0.25
CA LEU A 36 21.80 22.47 -1.43
C LEU A 36 20.65 22.40 -2.43
N GLY A 37 19.42 22.18 -1.96
CA GLY A 37 18.22 22.26 -2.79
C GLY A 37 18.06 23.64 -3.44
N ASP A 38 18.24 24.73 -2.67
CA ASP A 38 18.21 26.11 -3.19
C ASP A 38 19.28 26.34 -4.28
N LEU A 39 20.51 25.87 -4.08
CA LEU A 39 21.61 25.97 -5.04
C LEU A 39 21.30 25.19 -6.32
N SER A 40 20.83 23.95 -6.19
CA SER A 40 20.41 23.12 -7.33
C SER A 40 19.30 23.80 -8.11
N ARG A 41 18.29 24.36 -7.44
CA ARG A 41 17.21 25.09 -8.11
C ARG A 41 17.71 26.35 -8.82
N MET A 42 18.65 27.10 -8.23
CA MET A 42 19.30 28.23 -8.91
C MET A 42 20.06 27.78 -10.15
N ALA A 43 20.73 26.62 -10.08
CA ALA A 43 21.46 26.05 -11.20
C ALA A 43 20.55 25.68 -12.39
N ILE A 44 19.30 25.25 -12.15
CA ILE A 44 18.30 25.00 -13.22
C ILE A 44 18.13 26.22 -14.13
N ALA A 45 18.14 27.43 -13.57
CA ALA A 45 17.95 28.66 -14.34
C ALA A 45 19.20 29.14 -15.09
N LEU A 46 20.38 28.63 -14.73
CA LEU A 46 21.67 29.14 -15.21
C LEU A 46 22.40 28.18 -16.15
N TYR A 47 22.22 26.87 -15.97
CA TYR A 47 22.90 25.85 -16.76
C TYR A 47 22.08 25.42 -17.99
N PRO A 48 22.73 25.18 -19.14
CA PRO A 48 22.12 24.46 -20.25
C PRO A 48 21.74 23.03 -19.81
N SER A 49 20.65 22.50 -20.35
CA SER A 49 20.24 21.10 -20.14
C SER A 49 21.33 20.13 -20.60
N GLY A 50 21.99 19.42 -19.68
CA GLY A 50 22.93 18.34 -20.01
C GLY A 50 24.16 18.14 -19.10
N PHE A 51 24.47 19.04 -18.16
CA PHE A 51 25.65 18.89 -17.28
C PHE A 51 25.36 18.04 -16.03
N ILE A 52 24.34 18.43 -15.26
CA ILE A 52 23.77 17.70 -14.11
C ILE A 52 22.26 17.86 -14.23
N ASP A 53 21.49 16.82 -13.89
CA ASP A 53 20.05 16.99 -13.69
C ASP A 53 19.80 17.75 -12.38
N TRP A 54 19.93 19.07 -12.46
CA TRP A 54 19.78 19.98 -11.34
C TRP A 54 18.36 19.95 -10.75
N LYS A 55 17.36 19.53 -11.53
CA LYS A 55 15.98 19.38 -11.06
C LYS A 55 15.86 18.17 -10.14
N LEU A 56 16.34 17.00 -10.57
CA LEU A 56 16.43 15.81 -9.73
C LEU A 56 17.27 16.05 -8.47
N SER A 57 18.40 16.76 -8.62
CA SER A 57 19.23 17.14 -7.48
C SER A 57 18.48 18.02 -6.48
N ALA A 58 17.75 19.04 -6.95
CA ALA A 58 16.97 19.91 -6.07
C ALA A 58 15.87 19.14 -5.32
N GLU A 59 15.14 18.29 -6.03
CA GLU A 59 14.11 17.42 -5.46
C GLU A 59 14.69 16.50 -4.38
N HIS A 60 15.80 15.81 -4.67
CA HIS A 60 16.47 14.95 -3.69
C HIS A 60 16.83 15.71 -2.41
N TRP A 61 17.50 16.86 -2.52
CA TRP A 61 17.93 17.62 -1.33
C TRP A 61 16.78 18.22 -0.54
N TYR A 62 15.70 18.65 -1.20
CA TYR A 62 14.51 19.08 -0.49
C TYR A 62 13.81 17.90 0.20
N MET A 63 13.79 16.70 -0.41
CA MET A 63 13.23 15.50 0.20
C MET A 63 14.00 15.14 1.46
N GLU A 64 15.34 15.13 1.39
CA GLU A 64 16.20 14.92 2.57
C GLU A 64 15.95 15.94 3.67
N ALA A 65 15.72 17.21 3.33
CA ALA A 65 15.35 18.23 4.32
C ALA A 65 13.95 18.00 4.93
N MET A 66 12.98 17.54 4.13
CA MET A 66 11.60 17.27 4.57
C MET A 66 11.50 16.08 5.54
N LYS A 67 12.46 15.15 5.54
CA LYS A 67 12.55 14.06 6.54
C LYS A 67 12.70 14.57 7.98
N PHE A 68 13.15 15.81 8.15
CA PHE A 68 13.47 16.39 9.46
C PHE A 68 12.76 17.73 9.73
N THR A 69 12.26 18.41 8.70
CA THR A 69 11.68 19.74 8.82
C THR A 69 10.20 19.70 8.48
N TYR A 70 9.36 19.71 9.51
CA TYR A 70 7.90 19.73 9.39
C TYR A 70 7.35 21.15 9.59
N SER A 71 6.12 21.38 9.13
CA SER A 71 5.38 22.64 9.28
C SER A 71 6.08 23.89 8.71
N HIS A 72 7.07 23.71 7.81
CA HIS A 72 7.84 24.79 7.20
C HIS A 72 7.41 25.05 5.74
N GLY A 73 6.46 25.95 5.55
CA GLY A 73 5.79 26.17 4.26
C GLY A 73 6.72 26.55 3.11
N LYS A 74 7.83 27.25 3.40
CA LYS A 74 8.80 27.64 2.36
C LYS A 74 9.45 26.40 1.71
N LEU A 75 9.72 25.36 2.48
CA LEU A 75 10.31 24.12 1.97
C LEU A 75 9.33 23.38 1.06
N TYR A 76 8.07 23.23 1.49
CA TYR A 76 7.03 22.62 0.67
C TYR A 76 6.78 23.38 -0.65
N TYR A 77 6.77 24.71 -0.60
CA TYR A 77 6.66 25.55 -1.80
C TYR A 77 7.86 25.37 -2.75
N HIS A 78 9.07 25.19 -2.21
CA HIS A 78 10.25 24.97 -3.07
C HIS A 78 10.24 23.56 -3.67
N MET A 79 9.87 22.55 -2.90
CA MET A 79 9.67 21.19 -3.37
C MET A 79 8.67 21.15 -4.54
N SER A 80 7.49 21.77 -4.41
CA SER A 80 6.45 21.73 -5.45
C SER A 80 6.92 22.26 -6.81
N THR A 81 7.86 23.22 -6.83
CA THR A 81 8.41 23.77 -8.08
C THR A 81 9.31 22.77 -8.83
N VAL A 82 10.03 21.91 -8.12
CA VAL A 82 11.01 20.98 -8.72
C VAL A 82 10.53 19.53 -8.79
N GLN A 83 9.52 19.18 -7.99
CA GLN A 83 9.04 17.81 -7.84
C GLN A 83 8.55 17.22 -9.17
N GLN A 84 8.93 15.96 -9.45
CA GLN A 84 8.53 15.26 -10.67
C GLN A 84 7.08 14.79 -10.62
N ASN A 85 6.68 14.14 -9.53
CA ASN A 85 5.28 13.75 -9.36
C ASN A 85 4.41 15.00 -9.19
N THR A 86 3.60 15.28 -10.21
CA THR A 86 2.84 16.53 -10.30
C THR A 86 1.67 16.60 -9.32
N LEU A 87 1.10 15.48 -8.91
CA LEU A 87 0.08 15.43 -7.86
C LEU A 87 0.68 15.69 -6.48
N GLU A 88 1.83 15.08 -6.17
CA GLU A 88 2.55 15.36 -4.93
C GLU A 88 3.06 16.81 -4.90
N ALA A 89 3.46 17.37 -6.05
CA ALA A 89 3.80 18.78 -6.16
C ALA A 89 2.61 19.68 -5.82
N PHE A 90 1.42 19.33 -6.30
CA PHE A 90 0.18 20.03 -5.97
C PHE A 90 -0.16 19.94 -4.47
N VAL A 91 -0.01 18.75 -3.87
CA VAL A 91 -0.18 18.55 -2.41
C VAL A 91 0.81 19.40 -1.62
N ASN A 92 2.10 19.39 -1.98
CA ASN A 92 3.12 20.22 -1.31
C ASN A 92 2.87 21.73 -1.48
N LEU A 93 2.31 22.16 -2.61
CA LEU A 93 1.85 23.54 -2.75
C LEU A 93 0.74 23.87 -1.75
N GLY A 94 -0.26 22.99 -1.58
CA GLY A 94 -1.30 23.19 -0.57
C GLY A 94 -0.76 23.16 0.86
N LYS A 95 0.15 22.22 1.19
CA LYS A 95 0.85 22.19 2.49
C LYS A 95 1.61 23.48 2.77
N SER A 96 2.20 24.08 1.73
CA SER A 96 2.94 25.33 1.89
C SER A 96 2.08 26.47 2.44
N VAL A 97 0.79 26.48 2.13
CA VAL A 97 -0.15 27.52 2.58
C VAL A 97 -1.00 27.09 3.79
N PHE A 98 -0.96 25.81 4.18
CA PHE A 98 -1.75 25.23 5.27
C PHE A 98 -0.86 24.50 6.30
N CYS A 99 0.11 25.22 6.87
CA CYS A 99 1.03 24.75 7.91
C CYS A 99 1.37 25.88 8.90
N GLN A 100 2.10 25.61 9.98
CA GLN A 100 2.38 26.63 11.01
C GLN A 100 3.26 27.79 10.50
N ASP A 101 4.36 27.54 9.78
CA ASP A 101 5.14 28.59 9.10
C ASP A 101 4.71 28.71 7.62
N THR A 102 3.46 29.13 7.42
CA THR A 102 2.83 29.29 6.09
C THR A 102 3.70 30.06 5.12
N PHE A 103 3.83 29.64 3.87
CA PHE A 103 4.43 30.40 2.78
C PHE A 103 3.36 30.71 1.73
N ILE A 104 2.74 31.89 1.84
CA ILE A 104 1.74 32.35 0.86
C ILE A 104 2.43 33.21 -0.21
N PRO A 105 2.61 32.70 -1.45
CA PRO A 105 2.98 33.54 -2.60
C PRO A 105 1.82 34.46 -2.99
N SER A 106 2.05 35.46 -3.85
CA SER A 106 0.92 36.21 -4.40
C SER A 106 0.02 35.27 -5.21
N GLN A 107 -1.27 35.59 -5.32
CA GLN A 107 -2.23 34.78 -6.07
C GLN A 107 -1.78 34.54 -7.52
N GLN A 108 -1.19 35.55 -8.17
CA GLN A 108 -0.60 35.43 -9.51
C GLN A 108 0.55 34.41 -9.56
N TYR A 109 1.44 34.41 -8.57
CA TYR A 109 2.53 33.44 -8.50
C TYR A 109 2.03 32.04 -8.15
N MET A 110 1.01 31.92 -7.30
CA MET A 110 0.38 30.64 -6.99
C MET A 110 -0.20 30.01 -8.25
N GLN A 111 -0.96 30.78 -9.02
CA GLN A 111 -1.53 30.30 -10.28
C GLN A 111 -0.43 29.89 -11.26
N LEU A 112 0.63 30.70 -11.42
CA LEU A 112 1.77 30.35 -12.28
C LEU A 112 2.42 29.02 -11.88
N VAL A 113 2.53 28.72 -10.59
CA VAL A 113 3.07 27.43 -10.12
C VAL A 113 2.12 26.29 -10.44
N ILE A 114 0.81 26.49 -10.27
CA ILE A 114 -0.22 25.50 -10.64
C ILE A 114 -0.17 25.23 -12.15
N ASP A 115 -0.16 26.28 -12.98
CA ASP A 115 -0.06 26.18 -14.44
C ASP A 115 1.20 25.41 -14.85
N ASN A 116 2.34 25.66 -14.18
CA ASN A 116 3.59 24.92 -14.42
C ASN A 116 3.51 23.46 -14.00
N ILE A 117 2.81 23.13 -12.91
CA ILE A 117 2.57 21.74 -12.49
C ILE A 117 1.75 21.03 -13.58
N TYR A 118 0.67 21.65 -14.06
CA TYR A 118 -0.17 21.10 -15.12
C TYR A 118 0.58 20.93 -16.44
N GLN A 119 1.31 21.96 -16.89
CA GLN A 119 2.11 21.89 -18.12
C GLN A 119 3.17 20.78 -18.07
N ARG A 120 3.80 20.56 -16.91
CA ARG A 120 4.74 19.44 -16.73
C ARG A 120 4.03 18.09 -16.91
N ALA A 121 2.87 17.91 -16.26
CA ALA A 121 2.08 16.69 -16.43
C ALA A 121 1.73 16.47 -17.92
N PHE A 122 1.34 17.54 -18.62
CA PHE A 122 1.00 17.49 -20.04
C PHE A 122 2.19 17.11 -20.95
N VAL A 123 3.39 17.66 -20.71
CA VAL A 123 4.59 17.34 -21.50
C VAL A 123 5.00 15.88 -21.36
N GLU A 124 4.89 15.30 -20.17
CA GLU A 124 5.22 13.88 -19.92
C GLU A 124 4.34 12.91 -20.72
N ARG A 125 3.12 13.31 -21.09
CA ARG A 125 2.23 12.54 -21.99
C ARG A 125 2.84 12.29 -23.36
N ASN A 126 3.58 13.27 -23.90
CA ASN A 126 4.10 13.21 -25.26
C ASN A 126 5.32 12.27 -25.39
N ASN A 127 5.89 11.82 -24.27
CA ASN A 127 7.00 10.87 -24.24
C ASN A 127 6.54 9.38 -24.26
N GLY A 128 5.27 9.10 -24.56
CA GLY A 128 4.74 7.74 -24.74
C GLY A 128 4.23 7.06 -23.47
N ASN A 129 4.26 7.75 -22.32
CA ASN A 129 3.85 7.19 -21.03
C ASN A 129 2.33 7.34 -20.82
N HIS A 130 1.54 6.41 -21.34
CA HIS A 130 0.06 6.42 -21.26
C HIS A 130 -0.48 6.45 -19.81
N ARG A 131 0.35 6.04 -18.83
CA ARG A 131 0.07 6.06 -17.38
C ARG A 131 -0.23 7.46 -16.84
N ASN A 132 0.27 8.53 -17.46
CA ASN A 132 0.07 9.90 -16.97
C ASN A 132 -1.24 10.56 -17.42
N THR A 133 -2.07 9.92 -18.25
CA THR A 133 -3.30 10.54 -18.78
C THR A 133 -4.33 10.83 -17.69
N GLN A 134 -4.52 9.93 -16.74
CA GLN A 134 -5.46 10.09 -15.62
C GLN A 134 -5.06 11.25 -14.71
N LEU A 135 -3.77 11.37 -14.42
CA LEU A 135 -3.20 12.42 -13.58
C LEU A 135 -3.42 13.81 -14.20
N ILE A 136 -3.22 13.93 -15.51
CA ILE A 136 -3.38 15.19 -16.25
C ILE A 136 -4.83 15.66 -16.18
N GLU A 137 -5.79 14.77 -16.47
CA GLU A 137 -7.21 15.13 -16.40
C GLU A 137 -7.62 15.47 -14.95
N TYR A 138 -7.12 14.74 -13.95
CA TYR A 138 -7.37 15.08 -12.55
C TYR A 138 -6.84 16.47 -12.18
N LEU A 139 -5.58 16.77 -12.54
CA LEU A 139 -4.93 18.05 -12.22
C LEU A 139 -5.60 19.21 -12.95
N LYS A 140 -6.01 19.01 -14.20
CA LYS A 140 -6.77 20.00 -14.97
C LYS A 140 -8.05 20.44 -14.25
N HIS A 141 -8.85 19.49 -13.76
CA HIS A 141 -10.08 19.82 -13.05
C HIS A 141 -9.80 20.40 -11.66
N SER A 142 -8.72 19.95 -10.99
CA SER A 142 -8.29 20.49 -9.70
C SER A 142 -7.78 21.94 -9.78
N GLU A 143 -7.04 22.28 -10.84
CA GLU A 143 -6.61 23.65 -11.14
C GLU A 143 -7.80 24.56 -11.41
N VAL A 144 -8.75 24.12 -12.23
CA VAL A 144 -9.95 24.92 -12.56
C VAL A 144 -10.73 25.30 -11.31
N MET A 145 -10.80 24.43 -10.31
CA MET A 145 -11.48 24.71 -9.03
C MET A 145 -10.81 25.81 -8.19
N LEU A 146 -9.53 26.13 -8.44
CA LEU A 146 -8.78 27.17 -7.73
C LEU A 146 -8.77 28.52 -8.47
N LEU A 147 -9.39 28.59 -9.66
CA LEU A 147 -9.48 29.84 -10.41
C LEU A 147 -10.39 30.85 -9.70
N PRO A 148 -10.03 32.16 -9.68
CA PRO A 148 -10.84 33.18 -9.00
C PRO A 148 -12.27 33.29 -9.56
N SER A 149 -12.44 33.08 -10.86
CA SER A 149 -13.72 33.15 -11.56
C SER A 149 -14.53 31.86 -11.52
N PHE A 150 -14.02 30.79 -10.88
CA PHE A 150 -14.68 29.48 -10.88
C PHE A 150 -16.07 29.54 -10.24
N MET A 151 -16.18 30.24 -9.11
CA MET A 151 -17.45 30.40 -8.38
C MET A 151 -18.50 31.18 -9.18
N GLU A 152 -18.08 31.98 -10.18
CA GLU A 152 -18.97 32.77 -11.04
C GLU A 152 -19.57 31.94 -12.20
N SER A 153 -18.97 30.79 -12.55
CA SER A 153 -19.37 29.98 -13.71
C SER A 153 -19.99 28.64 -13.29
N ALA A 154 -21.33 28.58 -13.34
CA ALA A 154 -22.07 27.34 -13.08
C ALA A 154 -21.75 26.22 -14.08
N ASP A 155 -21.50 26.57 -15.36
CA ASP A 155 -21.16 25.59 -16.39
C ASP A 155 -19.81 24.90 -16.10
N LEU A 156 -18.80 25.66 -15.68
CA LEU A 156 -17.50 25.09 -15.30
C LEU A 156 -17.61 24.21 -14.06
N GLN A 157 -18.40 24.63 -13.07
CA GLN A 157 -18.69 23.82 -11.88
C GLN A 157 -19.34 22.48 -12.27
N GLN A 158 -20.31 22.50 -13.18
CA GLN A 158 -20.97 21.29 -13.66
C GLN A 158 -20.01 20.36 -14.42
N VAL A 159 -19.13 20.89 -15.26
CA VAL A 159 -18.12 20.10 -15.99
C VAL A 159 -17.19 19.38 -15.01
N VAL A 160 -16.70 20.08 -13.99
CA VAL A 160 -15.85 19.49 -12.94
C VAL A 160 -16.59 18.39 -12.18
N LEU A 161 -17.84 18.63 -11.77
CA LEU A 161 -18.65 17.64 -11.07
C LEU A 161 -18.88 16.38 -11.91
N ILE A 162 -19.15 16.52 -13.21
CA ILE A 162 -19.36 15.38 -14.12
C ILE A 162 -18.09 14.55 -14.25
N TYR A 163 -16.90 15.19 -14.35
CA TYR A 163 -15.63 14.47 -14.41
C TYR A 163 -15.44 13.57 -13.17
N PHE A 164 -15.51 14.13 -11.97
CA PHE A 164 -15.28 13.36 -10.75
C PHE A 164 -16.34 12.28 -10.52
N LYS A 165 -17.60 12.54 -10.86
CA LYS A 165 -18.69 11.56 -10.74
C LYS A 165 -18.57 10.41 -11.75
N THR A 166 -18.27 10.70 -13.01
CA THR A 166 -18.42 9.69 -14.09
C THR A 166 -17.15 9.27 -14.80
N LYS A 167 -16.06 10.03 -14.73
CA LYS A 167 -14.84 9.78 -15.52
C LYS A 167 -13.57 9.54 -14.70
N PHE A 168 -13.50 10.08 -13.48
CA PHE A 168 -12.41 9.75 -12.56
C PHE A 168 -12.44 8.24 -12.24
N GLY A 169 -11.36 7.53 -12.58
CA GLY A 169 -11.25 6.07 -12.40
C GLY A 169 -11.52 5.23 -13.64
N CYS A 170 -11.97 5.83 -14.75
CA CYS A 170 -12.26 5.12 -15.99
C CYS A 170 -11.05 5.12 -16.92
N ASP A 171 -10.61 3.96 -17.39
CA ASP A 171 -9.53 3.85 -18.39
C ASP A 171 -9.98 4.25 -19.82
N SER A 172 -9.09 4.12 -20.81
CA SER A 172 -9.40 4.42 -22.21
C SER A 172 -10.47 3.51 -22.82
N ASN A 173 -10.74 2.36 -22.21
CA ASN A 173 -11.78 1.41 -22.59
C ASN A 173 -13.05 1.60 -21.76
N ASP A 174 -13.14 2.69 -20.98
CA ASP A 174 -14.23 3.01 -20.04
C ASP A 174 -14.41 1.93 -18.95
N SER A 175 -13.36 1.18 -18.63
CA SER A 175 -13.32 0.28 -17.47
C SER A 175 -13.05 1.09 -16.21
N ASP A 176 -14.02 1.10 -15.29
CA ASP A 176 -13.92 1.80 -14.01
C ASP A 176 -13.25 0.93 -12.95
N ILE A 177 -12.14 1.42 -12.36
CA ILE A 177 -11.50 0.75 -11.22
C ILE A 177 -12.40 0.71 -9.99
N PHE A 178 -13.31 1.68 -9.85
CA PHE A 178 -14.19 1.82 -8.68
C PHE A 178 -15.51 1.06 -8.84
N ASP A 179 -15.66 0.23 -9.89
CA ASP A 179 -16.79 -0.71 -10.01
C ASP A 179 -16.68 -1.80 -8.91
N PRO A 180 -17.61 -1.83 -7.93
CA PRO A 180 -17.51 -2.74 -6.79
C PRO A 180 -17.52 -4.20 -7.21
N LYS A 181 -18.27 -4.55 -8.27
CA LYS A 181 -18.40 -5.95 -8.74
C LYS A 181 -17.10 -6.49 -9.32
N LYS A 182 -16.21 -5.60 -9.78
CA LYS A 182 -14.92 -5.94 -10.36
C LYS A 182 -13.76 -5.65 -9.43
N MET A 183 -13.99 -5.40 -8.13
CA MET A 183 -12.94 -4.98 -7.21
C MET A 183 -11.76 -5.98 -7.12
N PHE A 184 -12.01 -7.28 -7.39
CA PHE A 184 -11.00 -8.33 -7.41
C PHE A 184 -10.57 -8.75 -8.83
N CYS A 185 -11.04 -8.05 -9.88
CA CYS A 185 -10.75 -8.34 -11.28
C CYS A 185 -10.09 -7.12 -11.95
N GLN A 186 -9.00 -6.63 -11.36
CA GLN A 186 -8.34 -5.38 -11.78
C GLN A 186 -7.01 -5.64 -12.45
N ASN A 187 -6.69 -4.85 -13.48
CA ASN A 187 -5.37 -4.87 -14.08
C ASN A 187 -4.31 -4.49 -13.02
N PRO A 188 -3.28 -5.32 -12.77
CA PRO A 188 -2.26 -5.10 -11.73
C PRO A 188 -1.53 -3.76 -11.84
N ASP A 189 -1.25 -3.28 -13.05
CA ASP A 189 -0.58 -1.99 -13.25
C ASP A 189 -1.51 -0.82 -12.89
N TYR A 190 -2.80 -0.96 -13.23
CA TYR A 190 -3.82 0.05 -12.91
C TYR A 190 -4.11 0.09 -11.41
N LEU A 191 -4.18 -1.08 -10.78
CA LEU A 191 -4.32 -1.23 -9.33
C LEU A 191 -3.16 -0.56 -8.58
N LYS A 192 -1.92 -0.84 -8.99
CA LYS A 192 -0.72 -0.20 -8.40
C LYS A 192 -0.69 1.29 -8.62
N TYR A 193 -1.11 1.78 -9.79
CA TYR A 193 -1.18 3.22 -10.05
C TYR A 193 -2.06 3.93 -9.02
N PHE A 194 -3.30 3.48 -8.83
CA PHE A 194 -4.18 4.09 -7.83
C PHE A 194 -3.70 3.87 -6.40
N PHE A 195 -3.09 2.72 -6.09
CA PHE A 195 -2.45 2.49 -4.79
C PHE A 195 -1.37 3.54 -4.49
N ARG A 196 -0.46 3.79 -5.44
CA ARG A 196 0.67 4.73 -5.27
C ARG A 196 0.21 6.16 -5.01
N HIS A 197 -0.86 6.58 -5.69
CA HIS A 197 -1.38 7.95 -5.64
C HIS A 197 -2.55 8.14 -4.66
N ALA A 198 -3.11 7.07 -4.11
CA ALA A 198 -4.25 7.10 -3.19
C ALA A 198 -4.09 8.13 -2.05
N PRO A 199 -2.96 8.19 -1.32
CA PRO A 199 -2.78 9.19 -0.27
C PRO A 199 -2.76 10.62 -0.82
N ALA A 200 -2.11 10.83 -1.97
CA ALA A 200 -1.99 12.16 -2.56
C ALA A 200 -3.33 12.68 -3.11
N PHE A 201 -4.20 11.80 -3.63
CA PHE A 201 -5.59 12.14 -3.95
C PHE A 201 -6.37 12.56 -2.70
N ALA A 202 -6.25 11.80 -1.60
CA ALA A 202 -6.89 12.15 -0.33
C ALA A 202 -6.41 13.50 0.19
N GLU A 203 -5.09 13.72 0.28
CA GLU A 203 -4.50 14.97 0.75
C GLU A 203 -4.86 16.15 -0.16
N SER A 204 -4.87 15.96 -1.47
CA SER A 204 -5.31 16.99 -2.44
C SER A 204 -6.74 17.44 -2.16
N HIS A 205 -7.66 16.51 -1.92
CA HIS A 205 -9.05 16.81 -1.61
C HIS A 205 -9.22 17.42 -0.21
N ILE A 206 -8.50 16.93 0.80
CA ILE A 206 -8.48 17.55 2.13
C ILE A 206 -7.99 19.00 2.04
N LEU A 207 -6.91 19.26 1.30
CA LEU A 207 -6.36 20.60 1.11
C LEU A 207 -7.34 21.55 0.42
N GLN A 208 -8.10 21.07 -0.56
CA GLN A 208 -9.15 21.88 -1.18
C GLN A 208 -10.33 22.12 -0.22
N LEU A 209 -10.74 21.09 0.55
CA LEU A 209 -11.80 21.19 1.55
C LEU A 209 -11.49 22.24 2.62
N VAL A 210 -10.23 22.27 3.10
CA VAL A 210 -9.76 23.28 4.06
C VAL A 210 -9.45 24.64 3.43
N GLY A 211 -9.89 24.87 2.18
CA GLY A 211 -9.83 26.17 1.52
C GLY A 211 -8.51 26.49 0.83
N PHE A 212 -7.57 25.56 0.74
CA PHE A 212 -6.28 25.71 0.03
C PHE A 212 -5.56 27.04 0.37
N GLY A 213 -5.53 27.40 1.66
CA GLY A 213 -4.89 28.62 2.15
C GLY A 213 -5.80 29.85 2.24
N ASP A 214 -7.10 29.74 1.93
CA ASP A 214 -8.10 30.77 2.26
C ASP A 214 -8.33 30.81 3.78
N PRO A 215 -7.93 31.90 4.48
CA PRO A 215 -8.09 32.01 5.93
C PRO A 215 -9.53 32.19 6.40
N LYS A 216 -10.49 32.43 5.50
CA LYS A 216 -11.90 32.62 5.85
C LYS A 216 -12.72 31.33 5.83
N ASN A 217 -12.19 30.28 5.18
CA ASN A 217 -12.83 28.97 5.12
C ASN A 217 -13.07 28.42 6.55
N PRO A 218 -14.22 27.78 6.84
CA PRO A 218 -14.55 27.31 8.19
C PRO A 218 -13.51 26.36 8.77
N PHE A 219 -12.95 25.46 7.97
CA PHE A 219 -11.89 24.56 8.43
C PHE A 219 -10.59 25.31 8.71
N SER A 220 -10.25 26.32 7.90
CA SER A 220 -9.10 27.21 8.18
C SER A 220 -9.25 27.94 9.51
N LEU A 221 -10.48 28.37 9.85
CA LEU A 221 -10.79 28.96 11.15
C LEU A 221 -10.60 27.93 12.27
N LEU A 222 -11.21 26.74 12.14
CA LEU A 222 -11.12 25.67 13.13
C LEU A 222 -9.66 25.25 13.43
N PHE A 223 -8.83 25.16 12.40
CA PHE A 223 -7.41 24.82 12.53
C PHE A 223 -6.49 26.06 12.73
N GLU A 224 -7.07 27.22 13.02
CA GLU A 224 -6.39 28.45 13.40
C GLU A 224 -5.41 29.00 12.35
N LEU A 225 -5.61 28.76 11.06
CA LEU A 225 -4.76 29.32 9.99
C LEU A 225 -4.52 30.84 10.14
N PRO A 226 -5.54 31.69 10.42
CA PRO A 226 -5.33 33.14 10.55
C PRO A 226 -4.35 33.53 11.67
N LYS A 227 -4.26 32.74 12.74
CA LYS A 227 -3.29 32.94 13.83
C LYS A 227 -1.87 32.84 13.31
N PHE A 228 -1.58 31.78 12.56
CA PHE A 228 -0.25 31.53 11.99
C PHE A 228 0.13 32.58 10.93
N LEU A 229 -0.84 33.07 10.15
CA LEU A 229 -0.62 34.18 9.22
C LEU A 229 -0.22 35.47 9.94
N LYS A 230 -0.89 35.79 11.05
CA LYS A 230 -0.55 36.94 11.87
C LYS A 230 0.83 36.79 12.51
N ASP A 231 1.12 35.65 13.15
CA ASP A 231 2.41 35.39 13.78
C ASP A 231 3.58 35.58 12.81
N ARG A 232 3.40 35.12 11.57
CA ARG A 232 4.39 35.31 10.51
C ARG A 232 4.54 36.78 10.10
N ARG A 233 3.42 37.50 9.96
CA ARG A 233 3.45 38.94 9.66
C ARG A 233 4.20 39.71 10.74
N ASP A 234 3.89 39.45 12.00
CA ASP A 234 4.51 40.08 13.16
C ASP A 234 6.01 39.75 13.24
N LYS A 235 6.40 38.48 12.97
CA LYS A 235 7.81 38.08 12.85
C LYS A 235 8.54 38.86 11.73
N LYS A 236 7.88 39.09 10.59
CA LYS A 236 8.45 39.86 9.46
C LYS A 236 8.59 41.35 9.78
N GLU A 237 7.61 41.95 10.46
CA GLU A 237 7.66 43.35 10.91
C GLU A 237 8.73 43.56 11.98
N LYS A 238 8.84 42.66 12.97
CA LYS A 238 9.91 42.67 14.00
C LYS A 238 11.32 42.55 13.39
N ARG A 239 11.49 41.78 12.30
CA ARG A 239 12.78 41.69 11.58
C ARG A 239 13.10 42.99 10.83
N ARG A 240 12.10 43.65 10.23
CA ARG A 240 12.27 44.95 9.57
C ARG A 240 12.65 46.04 10.56
N THR A 241 11.94 46.17 11.69
CA THR A 241 12.24 47.18 12.69
C THR A 241 13.63 47.01 13.32
N LYS A 242 14.09 45.76 13.53
CA LYS A 242 15.49 45.49 13.95
C LYS A 242 16.54 45.90 12.92
N SER A 243 16.22 45.85 11.62
CA SER A 243 17.15 46.27 10.55
C SER A 243 17.22 47.79 10.34
N THR A 244 16.30 48.56 10.92
CA THR A 244 16.19 50.02 10.72
C THR A 244 16.57 50.83 11.97
N VAL A 245 17.30 50.24 12.93
CA VAL A 245 17.82 50.99 14.09
C VAL A 245 19.12 51.72 13.73
N SER A 246 18.99 52.75 12.91
CA SER A 246 19.80 53.95 13.00
C SER A 246 18.90 55.14 12.67
N THR A 247 18.70 56.01 13.67
CA THR A 247 17.91 57.26 13.68
C THR A 247 16.41 57.16 13.94
N GLY A 248 15.98 57.73 15.07
CA GLY A 248 14.60 58.17 15.31
C GLY A 248 13.86 57.42 16.41
N ILE A 249 13.92 57.96 17.63
CA ILE A 249 13.02 57.59 18.74
C ILE A 249 11.57 57.80 18.27
N SER A 250 10.86 56.71 18.06
CA SER A 250 9.39 56.69 18.08
C SER A 250 8.95 55.46 18.86
N SER A 251 8.47 55.71 20.07
CA SER A 251 7.84 54.76 20.96
C SER A 251 6.51 54.32 20.34
N ASN A 252 6.48 53.17 19.67
CA ASN A 252 5.22 52.47 19.43
C ASN A 252 4.99 51.54 20.62
N MET A 253 3.98 51.91 21.40
CA MET A 253 3.52 51.18 22.58
C MET A 253 3.19 49.73 22.22
N ALA A 254 3.66 48.80 23.05
CA ALA A 254 3.05 47.49 23.16
C ALA A 254 1.63 47.72 23.70
N ILE A 255 0.62 47.48 22.86
CA ILE A 255 -0.78 47.45 23.27
C ILE A 255 -1.03 46.01 23.72
N ASP A 256 -0.87 45.76 25.02
CA ASP A 256 -1.15 44.47 25.66
C ASP A 256 -2.47 44.50 26.47
N ASP A 257 -3.20 45.62 26.45
CA ASP A 257 -4.52 45.75 27.06
C ASP A 257 -5.57 45.99 25.97
N LEU A 258 -6.27 44.91 25.57
CA LEU A 258 -7.50 45.00 24.79
C LEU A 258 -8.63 45.35 25.76
N ASP A 259 -9.23 46.54 25.64
CA ASP A 259 -10.44 46.91 26.39
C ASP A 259 -11.60 45.94 26.10
N ASP A 260 -12.41 45.62 27.10
CA ASP A 260 -13.60 44.75 26.97
C ASP A 260 -14.58 45.20 25.86
N GLU A 261 -14.63 46.51 25.55
CA GLU A 261 -15.42 47.06 24.44
C GLU A 261 -14.86 46.69 23.05
N GLN A 262 -13.56 46.44 22.91
CA GLN A 262 -12.93 46.07 21.64
C GLN A 262 -13.11 44.58 21.34
N ILE A 263 -13.10 43.74 22.38
CA ILE A 263 -13.44 42.31 22.29
C ILE A 263 -14.91 42.15 21.87
N ALA A 264 -15.81 42.96 22.42
CA ALA A 264 -17.23 42.96 22.04
C ALA A 264 -17.50 43.40 20.59
N ARG A 265 -16.64 44.25 19.99
CA ARG A 265 -16.75 44.68 18.58
C ARG A 265 -16.32 43.61 17.58
N ILE A 266 -15.45 42.68 17.96
CA ILE A 266 -15.00 41.55 17.12
C ILE A 266 -16.07 40.44 17.02
N LEU A 267 -17.13 40.49 17.84
CA LEU A 267 -18.23 39.51 17.82
C LEU A 267 -19.17 39.62 16.62
N LYS A 268 -19.14 40.74 15.87
CA LYS A 268 -19.94 40.89 14.64
C LYS A 268 -19.26 40.20 13.47
N PRO A 269 -19.98 39.44 12.61
CA PRO A 269 -19.39 38.74 11.47
C PRO A 269 -18.57 39.65 10.54
N GLU A 270 -19.10 40.82 10.16
CA GLU A 270 -18.43 41.76 9.25
C GLU A 270 -17.06 42.23 9.79
N ASP A 271 -17.02 42.63 11.06
CA ASP A 271 -15.81 43.10 11.74
C ASP A 271 -14.80 41.95 11.92
N PHE A 272 -15.29 40.73 12.19
CA PHE A 272 -14.47 39.53 12.32
C PHE A 272 -13.75 39.18 11.01
N PHE A 273 -14.48 39.10 9.89
CA PHE A 273 -13.88 38.79 8.59
C PHE A 273 -13.01 39.93 8.05
N SER A 274 -13.34 41.19 8.36
CA SER A 274 -12.45 42.33 8.08
C SER A 274 -11.13 42.24 8.86
N ASN A 275 -11.16 41.72 10.09
CA ASN A 275 -9.94 41.45 10.84
C ASN A 275 -9.14 40.28 10.25
N ILE A 276 -9.78 39.23 9.73
CA ILE A 276 -9.07 38.13 9.05
C ILE A 276 -8.30 38.62 7.83
N GLU A 277 -8.88 39.53 7.04
CA GLU A 277 -8.18 40.14 5.90
C GLU A 277 -7.03 41.06 6.33
N SER A 278 -7.28 41.89 7.33
CA SER A 278 -6.35 42.93 7.74
C SER A 278 -5.31 42.47 8.76
N LEU A 279 -5.51 41.31 9.40
CA LEU A 279 -4.69 40.69 10.45
C LEU A 279 -4.24 41.68 11.54
N ARG A 280 -5.11 42.62 11.91
CA ARG A 280 -4.78 43.69 12.87
C ARG A 280 -4.76 43.15 14.29
N PHE A 281 -5.81 42.45 14.69
CA PHE A 281 -5.99 41.89 16.03
C PHE A 281 -5.64 40.40 16.10
N PRO A 282 -5.21 39.88 17.27
CA PRO A 282 -4.96 38.45 17.45
C PRO A 282 -6.17 37.62 17.06
N TYR A 283 -5.92 36.48 16.42
CA TYR A 283 -6.99 35.54 16.09
C TYR A 283 -7.46 34.80 17.35
N SER A 284 -8.77 34.68 17.50
CA SER A 284 -9.42 33.78 18.45
C SER A 284 -10.41 32.92 17.69
N VAL A 285 -10.57 31.67 18.13
CA VAL A 285 -11.53 30.74 17.51
C VAL A 285 -12.95 31.30 17.70
N PRO A 286 -13.81 31.29 16.65
CA PRO A 286 -15.15 31.83 16.76
C PRO A 286 -15.96 31.12 17.85
N SER A 287 -16.55 31.90 18.75
CA SER A 287 -17.50 31.46 19.77
C SER A 287 -18.95 31.74 19.41
N SER A 288 -19.21 32.41 18.28
CA SER A 288 -20.54 32.79 17.82
C SER A 288 -20.98 31.95 16.62
N LEU A 289 -22.20 31.43 16.68
CA LEU A 289 -22.84 30.70 15.59
C LEU A 289 -23.00 31.56 14.32
N ASP A 290 -23.21 32.87 14.46
CA ASP A 290 -23.36 33.78 13.30
C ASP A 290 -22.09 33.86 12.47
N ILE A 291 -20.92 33.81 13.11
CA ILE A 291 -19.62 33.81 12.43
C ILE A 291 -19.42 32.48 11.68
N TRP A 292 -19.82 31.35 12.28
CA TRP A 292 -19.78 30.05 11.63
C TRP A 292 -20.71 29.98 10.41
N ASN A 293 -21.93 30.50 10.53
CA ASN A 293 -22.87 30.60 9.42
C ASN A 293 -22.32 31.46 8.28
N GLU A 294 -21.78 32.64 8.57
CA GLU A 294 -21.18 33.50 7.56
C GLU A 294 -19.94 32.86 6.91
N SER A 295 -19.18 32.04 7.65
CA SER A 295 -18.02 31.33 7.10
C SER A 295 -18.38 30.34 5.98
N LEU A 296 -19.63 29.84 5.95
CA LEU A 296 -20.12 28.94 4.90
C LEU A 296 -20.05 29.56 3.49
N ASN A 297 -20.12 30.90 3.40
CA ASN A 297 -20.01 31.63 2.14
C ASN A 297 -18.61 31.50 1.50
N TYR A 298 -17.60 31.07 2.26
CA TYR A 298 -16.23 30.87 1.80
C TYR A 298 -15.89 29.40 1.51
N ILE A 299 -16.89 28.51 1.48
CA ILE A 299 -16.70 27.12 1.05
C ILE A 299 -16.90 27.02 -0.47
N ASN A 300 -15.94 26.39 -1.16
CA ASN A 300 -16.17 25.93 -2.53
C ASN A 300 -17.04 24.65 -2.49
N MET A 301 -18.36 24.83 -2.63
CA MET A 301 -19.34 23.75 -2.58
C MET A 301 -19.09 22.65 -3.62
N THR A 302 -18.59 23.02 -4.80
CA THR A 302 -18.23 22.04 -5.84
C THR A 302 -17.04 21.19 -5.39
N SER A 303 -16.00 21.80 -4.84
CA SER A 303 -14.83 21.08 -4.33
C SER A 303 -15.21 20.16 -3.15
N LEU A 304 -16.08 20.62 -2.24
CA LEU A 304 -16.63 19.80 -1.16
C LEU A 304 -17.33 18.56 -1.72
N GLN A 305 -18.25 18.74 -2.68
CA GLN A 305 -18.94 17.61 -3.31
C GLN A 305 -17.99 16.66 -4.03
N CYS A 306 -17.03 17.17 -4.81
CA CYS A 306 -16.02 16.36 -5.50
C CYS A 306 -15.19 15.54 -4.51
N SER A 307 -14.77 16.13 -3.39
CA SER A 307 -13.96 15.46 -2.36
C SER A 307 -14.70 14.27 -1.76
N MET A 308 -15.98 14.43 -1.46
CA MET A 308 -16.82 13.38 -0.88
C MET A 308 -17.19 12.31 -1.91
N VAL A 309 -17.40 12.68 -3.18
CA VAL A 309 -17.58 11.72 -4.29
C VAL A 309 -16.33 10.85 -4.49
N VAL A 310 -15.14 11.45 -4.47
CA VAL A 310 -13.88 10.69 -4.62
C VAL A 310 -13.66 9.78 -3.42
N LEU A 311 -13.88 10.25 -2.19
CA LEU A 311 -13.85 9.39 -1.02
C LEU A 311 -14.81 8.20 -1.14
N GLN A 312 -16.06 8.45 -1.54
CA GLN A 312 -17.05 7.39 -1.75
C GLN A 312 -16.61 6.38 -2.83
N LYS A 313 -16.00 6.85 -3.93
CA LYS A 313 -15.47 5.97 -4.99
C LYS A 313 -14.36 5.06 -4.47
N PHE A 314 -13.38 5.60 -3.74
CA PHE A 314 -12.30 4.79 -3.17
C PHE A 314 -12.85 3.72 -2.20
N LEU A 315 -13.82 4.08 -1.35
CA LEU A 315 -14.45 3.12 -0.41
C LEU A 315 -15.28 2.04 -1.11
N ARG A 316 -15.71 2.27 -2.35
CA ARG A 316 -16.45 1.30 -3.18
C ARG A 316 -15.53 0.42 -4.04
N GLY A 317 -14.30 0.87 -4.29
CA GLY A 317 -13.33 0.18 -5.14
C GLY A 317 -12.52 -0.91 -4.43
N PRO A 318 -11.38 -1.33 -5.03
CA PRO A 318 -10.49 -2.34 -4.49
C PRO A 318 -9.96 -1.97 -3.10
N LEU A 319 -10.11 -2.88 -2.13
CA LEU A 319 -9.73 -2.64 -0.74
C LEU A 319 -8.26 -2.20 -0.59
N VAL A 320 -7.34 -2.82 -1.35
CA VAL A 320 -5.91 -2.50 -1.27
C VAL A 320 -5.62 -1.04 -1.64
N VAL A 321 -6.40 -0.46 -2.55
CA VAL A 321 -6.30 0.93 -2.97
C VAL A 321 -7.07 1.86 -2.03
N ALA A 322 -8.22 1.41 -1.52
CA ALA A 322 -9.06 2.15 -0.59
C ALA A 322 -8.35 2.46 0.73
N LEU A 323 -7.62 1.49 1.28
CA LEU A 323 -6.97 1.61 2.60
C LEU A 323 -5.97 2.78 2.72
N PRO A 324 -4.96 2.94 1.84
CA PRO A 324 -4.03 4.08 1.94
C PRO A 324 -4.72 5.43 1.71
N HIS A 325 -5.75 5.50 0.85
CA HIS A 325 -6.55 6.72 0.65
C HIS A 325 -7.35 7.05 1.93
N PHE A 326 -8.06 6.06 2.47
CA PHE A 326 -8.93 6.24 3.63
C PHE A 326 -8.14 6.44 4.92
N MET A 327 -6.89 5.98 5.00
CA MET A 327 -6.00 6.24 6.13
C MET A 327 -5.82 7.76 6.34
N SER A 328 -5.51 8.52 5.28
CA SER A 328 -5.37 9.98 5.37
C SER A 328 -6.66 10.66 5.84
N TRP A 329 -7.81 10.22 5.32
CA TRP A 329 -9.12 10.71 5.77
C TRP A 329 -9.45 10.32 7.21
N THR A 330 -9.04 9.13 7.67
CA THR A 330 -9.23 8.68 9.05
C THR A 330 -8.54 9.62 10.01
N TYR A 331 -7.27 9.97 9.74
CA TYR A 331 -6.52 10.95 10.53
C TYR A 331 -7.14 12.35 10.48
N PHE A 332 -7.66 12.76 9.32
CA PHE A 332 -8.37 14.04 9.20
C PHE A 332 -9.70 14.08 9.99
N ILE A 333 -10.48 12.99 9.99
CA ILE A 333 -11.71 12.90 10.79
C ILE A 333 -11.38 12.94 12.29
N ILE A 334 -10.32 12.26 12.71
CA ILE A 334 -9.85 12.27 14.10
C ILE A 334 -9.39 13.68 14.50
N SER A 335 -8.63 14.38 13.67
CA SER A 335 -8.20 15.76 13.97
C SER A 335 -9.37 16.72 14.11
N LEU A 336 -10.41 16.58 13.27
CA LEU A 336 -11.66 17.31 13.42
C LEU A 336 -12.33 17.00 14.76
N ALA A 337 -12.45 15.72 15.12
CA ALA A 337 -13.08 15.32 16.38
C ALA A 337 -12.36 15.90 17.61
N TYR A 338 -11.03 15.90 17.62
CA TYR A 338 -10.23 16.55 18.66
C TYR A 338 -10.48 18.06 18.70
N LYS A 339 -10.42 18.75 17.56
CA LYS A 339 -10.64 20.20 17.52
C LYS A 339 -12.05 20.60 17.95
N ILE A 340 -13.06 19.83 17.57
CA ILE A 340 -14.46 20.07 17.96
C ILE A 340 -14.63 19.88 19.47
N ARG A 341 -14.03 18.82 20.05
CA ARG A 341 -14.05 18.59 21.50
C ARG A 341 -13.43 19.76 22.27
N ASP A 342 -12.34 20.32 21.74
CA ASP A 342 -11.58 21.39 22.37
C ASP A 342 -12.23 22.79 22.18
N LEU A 343 -13.38 22.89 21.49
CA LEU A 343 -14.15 24.15 21.41
C LEU A 343 -14.83 24.47 22.75
N ASP A 344 -14.67 25.72 23.19
CA ASP A 344 -15.21 26.21 24.46
C ASP A 344 -16.75 26.26 24.47
N ASP A 345 -17.35 26.67 23.34
CA ASP A 345 -18.78 26.95 23.21
C ASP A 345 -19.58 25.74 22.67
N GLU A 346 -20.71 25.43 23.32
CA GLU A 346 -21.55 24.28 22.96
C GLU A 346 -22.26 24.47 21.62
N SER A 347 -22.67 25.70 21.27
CA SER A 347 -23.35 25.97 19.99
C SER A 347 -22.42 25.72 18.80
N SER A 348 -21.14 26.07 18.95
CA SER A 348 -20.08 25.80 17.99
C SER A 348 -19.80 24.30 17.85
N ARG A 349 -19.81 23.55 18.96
CA ARG A 349 -19.71 22.07 18.93
C ARG A 349 -20.87 21.43 18.18
N GLN A 350 -22.10 21.88 18.43
CA GLN A 350 -23.29 21.38 17.75
C GLN A 350 -23.27 21.71 16.25
N PHE A 351 -22.87 22.94 15.87
CA PHE A 351 -22.67 23.33 14.48
C PHE A 351 -21.70 22.38 13.75
N TRP A 352 -20.51 22.15 14.33
CA TRP A 352 -19.50 21.32 13.69
C TRP A 352 -19.86 19.84 13.64
N THR A 353 -20.57 19.34 14.66
CA THR A 353 -21.09 17.97 14.65
C THR A 353 -22.08 17.79 13.50
N GLU A 354 -23.07 18.68 13.38
CA GLU A 354 -24.04 18.65 12.28
C GLU A 354 -23.37 18.89 10.92
N PHE A 355 -22.37 19.76 10.85
CA PHE A 355 -21.59 20.00 9.63
C PHE A 355 -20.89 18.71 9.18
N MET A 356 -20.18 18.02 10.08
CA MET A 356 -19.53 16.74 9.78
C MET A 356 -20.53 15.66 9.37
N ASP A 357 -21.66 15.55 10.08
CA ASP A 357 -22.70 14.57 9.79
C ASP A 357 -23.32 14.77 8.40
N ARG A 358 -23.35 16.00 7.88
CA ARG A 358 -23.88 16.32 6.55
C ARG A 358 -22.91 16.11 5.41
N ILE A 359 -21.62 16.37 5.60
CA ILE A 359 -20.67 16.39 4.47
C ILE A 359 -20.12 15.02 4.10
N PHE A 360 -19.83 14.16 5.08
CA PHE A 360 -19.12 12.91 4.80
C PHE A 360 -20.09 11.82 4.30
N PRO A 361 -19.63 10.90 3.45
CA PRO A 361 -20.40 9.72 3.05
C PRO A 361 -20.44 8.67 4.17
N TRP A 362 -21.07 9.01 5.29
CA TRP A 362 -21.05 8.20 6.51
C TRP A 362 -21.66 6.82 6.32
N ASN A 363 -22.70 6.71 5.51
CA ASN A 363 -23.32 5.43 5.21
C ASN A 363 -22.35 4.51 4.46
N THR A 364 -21.67 5.03 3.44
CA THR A 364 -20.61 4.30 2.73
C THR A 364 -19.43 3.96 3.68
N ILE A 365 -19.00 4.88 4.54
CA ILE A 365 -17.92 4.63 5.52
C ILE A 365 -18.28 3.48 6.47
N VAL A 366 -19.47 3.52 7.07
CA VAL A 366 -19.94 2.47 7.99
C VAL A 366 -20.03 1.11 7.28
N SER A 367 -20.61 1.07 6.08
CA SER A 367 -20.66 -0.16 5.28
C SER A 367 -19.25 -0.67 4.96
N PHE A 368 -18.33 0.21 4.54
CA PHE A 368 -16.94 -0.17 4.26
C PHE A 368 -16.22 -0.76 5.48
N LEU A 369 -16.36 -0.15 6.66
CA LEU A 369 -15.76 -0.67 7.90
C LEU A 369 -16.27 -2.08 8.24
N ASN A 370 -17.58 -2.31 8.10
CA ASN A 370 -18.18 -3.61 8.35
C ASN A 370 -17.79 -4.66 7.30
N VAL A 371 -17.73 -4.28 6.02
CA VAL A 371 -17.22 -5.13 4.93
C VAL A 371 -15.75 -5.50 5.17
N LEU A 372 -14.93 -4.55 5.60
CA LEU A 372 -13.53 -4.78 5.94
C LEU A 372 -13.41 -5.76 7.11
N ILE A 373 -14.24 -5.65 8.14
CA ILE A 373 -14.31 -6.64 9.24
C ILE A 373 -14.69 -8.02 8.70
N ALA A 374 -15.72 -8.12 7.86
CA ALA A 374 -16.15 -9.41 7.29
C ALA A 374 -15.01 -10.07 6.48
N PHE A 375 -14.29 -9.27 5.68
CA PHE A 375 -13.14 -9.73 4.92
C PHE A 375 -11.96 -10.13 5.81
N MET A 376 -11.66 -9.35 6.86
CA MET A 376 -10.64 -9.70 7.85
C MET A 376 -10.98 -11.00 8.59
N LEU A 377 -12.25 -11.22 8.94
CA LEU A 377 -12.71 -12.45 9.59
C LEU A 377 -12.57 -13.66 8.66
N ASP A 378 -12.90 -13.55 7.36
CA ASP A 378 -12.71 -14.65 6.39
C ASP A 378 -11.23 -15.01 6.20
N ASN A 379 -10.33 -14.04 6.42
CA ASN A 379 -8.87 -14.20 6.36
C ASN A 379 -8.19 -14.39 7.73
N SER A 380 -8.96 -14.56 8.82
CA SER A 380 -8.42 -14.82 10.16
C SER A 380 -8.30 -16.32 10.42
N TRP A 381 -7.23 -16.71 11.10
CA TRP A 381 -7.03 -18.05 11.65
C TRP A 381 -6.12 -17.94 12.87
N LYS A 382 -6.10 -18.98 13.71
CA LYS A 382 -5.34 -18.98 14.97
C LYS A 382 -3.86 -18.62 14.73
N SER A 383 -3.40 -17.57 15.40
CA SER A 383 -2.02 -17.06 15.29
C SER A 383 -1.67 -16.44 13.92
N SER A 384 -2.69 -16.02 13.16
CA SER A 384 -2.50 -15.16 11.99
C SER A 384 -1.94 -13.79 12.38
N LEU A 385 -1.41 -13.04 11.41
CA LEU A 385 -1.01 -11.66 11.64
C LEU A 385 -2.20 -10.79 12.07
N VAL A 386 -3.40 -11.08 11.56
CA VAL A 386 -4.64 -10.38 11.94
C VAL A 386 -4.92 -10.57 13.43
N ASP A 387 -4.85 -11.81 13.93
CA ASP A 387 -5.04 -12.11 15.36
C ASP A 387 -4.03 -11.34 16.21
N TYR A 388 -2.74 -11.41 15.85
CA TYR A 388 -1.67 -10.72 16.58
C TYR A 388 -1.87 -9.20 16.63
N LEU A 389 -2.22 -8.58 15.50
CA LEU A 389 -2.49 -7.14 15.43
C LEU A 389 -3.75 -6.77 16.23
N CYS A 390 -4.80 -7.59 16.17
CA CYS A 390 -6.02 -7.38 16.93
C CYS A 390 -5.77 -7.45 18.45
N GLU A 391 -5.04 -8.47 18.91
CA GLU A 391 -4.66 -8.60 20.32
C GLU A 391 -3.85 -7.39 20.77
N LYS A 392 -2.85 -6.97 19.98
CA LYS A 392 -1.99 -5.84 20.28
C LYS A 392 -2.74 -4.51 20.39
N TYR A 393 -3.71 -4.24 19.51
CA TYR A 393 -4.41 -2.96 19.47
C TYR A 393 -5.67 -2.92 20.35
N SER A 394 -6.23 -4.08 20.70
CA SER A 394 -7.47 -4.16 21.50
C SER A 394 -7.40 -3.52 22.88
N SER A 395 -6.21 -3.49 23.50
CA SER A 395 -6.02 -2.96 24.85
C SER A 395 -5.81 -1.45 24.93
N GLY A 396 -5.51 -0.79 23.81
CA GLY A 396 -5.18 0.64 23.78
C GLY A 396 -6.43 1.51 23.67
N ARG A 397 -6.46 2.65 24.38
CA ARG A 397 -7.41 3.73 24.09
C ARG A 397 -6.98 4.46 22.82
N LEU A 398 -7.86 5.31 22.27
CA LEU A 398 -7.55 6.06 21.06
C LEU A 398 -6.26 6.90 21.19
N GLU A 399 -6.10 7.61 22.30
CA GLU A 399 -4.90 8.42 22.58
C GLU A 399 -3.63 7.55 22.62
N ASP A 400 -3.67 6.42 23.35
CA ASP A 400 -2.54 5.48 23.43
C ASP A 400 -2.16 4.90 22.06
N LEU A 401 -3.16 4.59 21.23
CA LEU A 401 -2.96 4.07 19.87
C LEU A 401 -2.32 5.14 18.98
N LEU A 402 -2.82 6.38 19.01
CA LEU A 402 -2.26 7.49 18.26
C LEU A 402 -0.82 7.76 18.67
N ASP A 403 -0.53 7.81 19.97
CA ASP A 403 0.83 7.97 20.49
C ASP A 403 1.74 6.82 20.08
N TYR A 404 1.27 5.58 20.16
CA TYR A 404 2.02 4.41 19.72
C TYR A 404 2.39 4.52 18.24
N PHE A 405 1.42 4.84 17.37
CA PHE A 405 1.66 4.93 15.92
C PHE A 405 2.55 6.12 15.55
N ASN A 406 2.31 7.30 16.13
CA ASN A 406 3.07 8.51 15.82
C ASN A 406 4.53 8.42 16.27
N ASN A 407 4.85 7.54 17.23
CA ASN A 407 6.21 7.27 17.69
C ASN A 407 6.84 6.02 17.05
N ASN A 408 6.07 5.24 16.29
CA ASN A 408 6.52 4.02 15.62
C ASN A 408 5.98 3.93 14.19
N GLU A 409 6.09 5.02 13.43
CA GLU A 409 5.49 5.10 12.11
C GLU A 409 6.21 4.18 11.12
N ILE A 410 5.40 3.43 10.38
CA ILE A 410 5.84 2.45 9.38
C ILE A 410 5.14 2.64 8.03
N LEU A 411 4.09 3.47 7.98
CA LEU A 411 3.28 3.71 6.79
C LEU A 411 3.61 5.09 6.18
N PRO A 412 4.05 5.14 4.91
CA PRO A 412 4.43 6.39 4.27
C PRO A 412 3.25 7.36 4.09
N GLU A 413 2.03 6.85 3.90
CA GLU A 413 0.84 7.69 3.73
C GLU A 413 0.49 8.52 4.98
N VAL A 414 0.82 8.05 6.19
CA VAL A 414 0.60 8.84 7.41
C VAL A 414 1.75 9.81 7.64
N TRP A 415 3.00 9.40 7.37
CA TRP A 415 4.15 10.30 7.43
C TRP A 415 3.96 11.52 6.51
N LYS A 416 3.41 11.31 5.31
CA LYS A 416 3.12 12.42 4.38
C LYS A 416 2.18 13.45 4.99
N CYS A 417 1.27 13.07 5.87
CA CYS A 417 0.32 14.00 6.51
C CYS A 417 1.01 14.97 7.51
N TRP A 418 2.21 14.65 7.99
CA TRP A 418 2.90 15.43 9.01
C TRP A 418 3.24 16.85 8.56
N GLY A 419 3.10 17.81 9.48
CA GLY A 419 3.38 19.22 9.24
C GLY A 419 2.23 20.02 8.61
N THR A 420 1.06 19.38 8.42
CA THR A 420 -0.19 20.08 8.11
C THR A 420 -0.85 20.56 9.40
N LEU A 421 -1.55 21.70 9.36
CA LEU A 421 -2.22 22.25 10.56
C LEU A 421 -3.21 21.26 11.17
N TRP A 422 -3.91 20.48 10.35
CA TRP A 422 -4.88 19.51 10.83
C TRP A 422 -4.19 18.30 11.48
N PHE A 423 -3.06 17.80 10.96
CA PHE A 423 -2.35 16.68 11.59
C PHE A 423 -1.65 17.11 12.88
N ASP A 424 -1.17 18.35 12.94
CA ASP A 424 -0.48 18.91 14.11
C ASP A 424 -1.39 18.95 15.36
N THR A 425 -2.71 18.83 15.20
CA THR A 425 -3.67 18.67 16.30
C THR A 425 -3.59 17.31 17.00
N ILE A 426 -3.14 16.28 16.28
CA ILE A 426 -2.93 14.93 16.80
C ILE A 426 -1.52 14.81 17.37
N CYS A 427 -0.52 15.22 16.59
CA CYS A 427 0.88 15.17 17.00
C CYS A 427 1.68 16.29 16.33
N ASN A 428 2.06 17.31 17.09
CA ASN A 428 2.88 18.41 16.59
C ASN A 428 4.36 17.98 16.50
N LYS A 429 4.86 17.84 15.26
CA LYS A 429 6.23 17.40 14.97
C LYS A 429 7.27 18.53 14.93
N GLU A 430 6.88 19.80 15.08
CA GLU A 430 7.83 20.94 15.08
C GLU A 430 8.76 20.91 16.32
N GLN A 431 8.28 20.34 17.44
CA GLN A 431 8.93 20.43 18.74
C GLN A 431 9.94 19.29 19.03
N SER A 432 10.07 18.30 18.15
CA SER A 432 11.01 17.20 18.35
C SER A 432 12.46 17.67 18.15
N ASN A 433 13.31 17.51 19.17
CA ASN A 433 14.76 17.67 19.02
C ASN A 433 15.28 16.60 18.06
N VAL A 434 15.51 16.99 16.81
CA VAL A 434 15.91 16.05 15.76
C VAL A 434 17.37 15.62 15.95
N GLU A 435 17.55 14.40 16.46
CA GLU A 435 18.86 13.73 16.53
C GLU A 435 18.95 12.54 15.55
N GLY A 436 17.81 11.96 15.15
CA GLY A 436 17.69 10.88 14.15
C GLY A 436 16.24 10.51 13.84
N PHE A 437 16.01 9.55 12.94
CA PHE A 437 14.65 9.16 12.52
C PHE A 437 13.77 8.65 13.66
N GLU A 438 14.35 7.86 14.57
CA GLU A 438 13.64 7.35 15.77
C GLU A 438 13.18 8.48 16.69
N SER A 439 13.97 9.55 16.83
CA SER A 439 13.61 10.71 17.67
C SER A 439 12.40 11.49 17.15
N VAL A 440 12.10 11.36 15.86
CA VAL A 440 10.93 11.95 15.21
C VAL A 440 9.73 10.99 15.23
N GLY A 441 9.96 9.71 15.56
CA GLY A 441 8.93 8.66 15.60
C GLY A 441 8.83 7.81 14.33
N ILE A 442 9.85 7.84 13.45
CA ILE A 442 9.90 6.99 12.26
C ILE A 442 10.65 5.70 12.60
N LYS A 443 9.96 4.57 12.48
CA LYS A 443 10.53 3.24 12.74
C LYS A 443 11.04 2.57 11.47
N ASN A 444 10.27 2.65 10.38
CA ASN A 444 10.68 2.11 9.09
C ASN A 444 11.25 3.22 8.20
N HIS A 445 12.54 3.52 8.32
CA HIS A 445 13.14 4.55 7.47
C HIS A 445 13.23 4.14 5.99
N MET A 446 13.04 2.86 5.64
CA MET A 446 13.18 2.37 4.27
C MET A 446 12.13 2.95 3.32
N PHE A 447 10.94 3.33 3.81
CA PHE A 447 9.93 3.98 2.96
C PHE A 447 10.35 5.40 2.55
N LEU A 448 11.35 6.00 3.20
CA LEU A 448 11.89 7.31 2.86
C LEU A 448 12.85 7.28 1.66
N ASP A 449 13.28 6.07 1.26
CA ASP A 449 14.20 5.84 0.13
C ASP A 449 13.45 5.36 -1.13
N ALA A 450 12.12 5.36 -1.07
CA ALA A 450 11.22 5.01 -2.15
C ALA A 450 11.35 5.97 -3.35
N PRO A 451 11.13 5.49 -4.60
CA PRO A 451 11.07 6.34 -5.78
C PRO A 451 10.07 7.49 -5.60
N ILE A 452 10.36 8.59 -6.30
CA ILE A 452 9.68 9.90 -6.26
C ILE A 452 8.17 9.85 -6.59
N ASP A 453 7.66 8.71 -7.05
CA ASP A 453 6.32 8.54 -7.62
C ASP A 453 5.29 7.92 -6.65
N GLY A 454 4.88 8.69 -5.63
CA GLY A 454 3.83 8.29 -4.68
C GLY A 454 4.33 7.41 -3.53
N ILE A 455 3.48 6.54 -2.99
CA ILE A 455 3.91 5.48 -2.04
C ILE A 455 4.35 4.24 -2.81
N THR A 456 5.35 3.49 -2.35
CA THR A 456 5.77 2.24 -3.02
C THR A 456 4.83 1.10 -2.75
N PHE A 457 4.64 0.24 -3.75
CA PHE A 457 4.08 -1.10 -3.57
C PHE A 457 5.27 -2.03 -3.30
N ASP A 458 5.57 -2.28 -2.02
CA ASP A 458 6.78 -2.97 -1.56
C ASP A 458 6.56 -4.46 -1.27
N ALA A 459 7.59 -5.15 -0.75
CA ALA A 459 7.50 -6.57 -0.43
C ALA A 459 6.48 -6.90 0.69
N ASP A 460 6.25 -5.96 1.61
CA ASP A 460 5.27 -6.10 2.69
C ASP A 460 3.85 -5.86 2.15
N ASP A 461 3.68 -5.08 1.08
CA ASP A 461 2.44 -4.98 0.31
C ASP A 461 2.20 -6.24 -0.54
N GLU A 462 3.22 -6.78 -1.19
CA GLU A 462 3.13 -8.03 -1.97
C GLU A 462 2.75 -9.24 -1.11
N SER A 463 3.19 -9.27 0.14
CA SER A 463 2.87 -10.35 1.10
C SER A 463 1.53 -10.16 1.83
N GLY A 464 0.93 -8.97 1.76
CA GLY A 464 -0.28 -8.63 2.49
C GLY A 464 -0.07 -8.13 3.92
N GLU A 465 1.17 -8.09 4.42
CA GLU A 465 1.47 -7.60 5.78
C GLU A 465 1.03 -6.15 5.98
N ASN A 466 1.38 -5.26 5.04
CA ASN A 466 0.98 -3.85 5.10
C ASN A 466 -0.52 -3.65 4.89
N PHE A 467 -1.19 -4.51 4.13
CA PHE A 467 -2.65 -4.50 4.01
C PHE A 467 -3.31 -4.71 5.39
N TRP A 468 -2.88 -5.73 6.13
CA TRP A 468 -3.44 -6.01 7.46
C TRP A 468 -3.08 -4.94 8.50
N LYS A 469 -1.87 -4.37 8.45
CA LYS A 469 -1.49 -3.22 9.28
C LYS A 469 -2.43 -2.03 9.05
N ARG A 470 -2.73 -1.67 7.79
CA ARG A 470 -3.66 -0.59 7.44
C ARG A 470 -5.09 -0.90 7.89
N ALA A 471 -5.58 -2.10 7.58
CA ALA A 471 -6.94 -2.51 7.91
C ALA A 471 -7.18 -2.50 9.42
N CYS A 472 -6.31 -3.14 10.21
CA CYS A 472 -6.42 -3.13 11.67
C CYS A 472 -6.35 -1.70 12.22
N ARG A 473 -5.39 -0.88 11.76
CA ARG A 473 -5.26 0.52 12.22
C ARG A 473 -6.54 1.31 11.97
N ILE A 474 -7.14 1.23 10.79
CA ILE A 474 -8.43 1.91 10.50
C ILE A 474 -9.53 1.42 11.44
N ILE A 475 -9.72 0.11 11.60
CA ILE A 475 -10.77 -0.44 12.47
C ILE A 475 -10.61 0.01 13.93
N PHE A 476 -9.41 -0.08 14.49
CA PHE A 476 -9.17 0.30 15.90
C PHE A 476 -9.21 1.81 16.12
N LEU A 477 -8.79 2.62 15.14
CA LEU A 477 -8.95 4.08 15.21
C LEU A 477 -10.43 4.48 15.16
N PHE A 478 -11.25 3.87 14.28
CA PHE A 478 -12.69 4.12 14.24
C PHE A 478 -13.44 3.59 15.46
N LYS A 479 -13.01 2.46 16.04
CA LYS A 479 -13.50 1.99 17.35
C LYS A 479 -13.27 3.08 18.41
N GLY A 480 -12.04 3.59 18.49
CA GLY A 480 -11.69 4.66 19.41
C GLY A 480 -12.47 5.96 19.15
N LEU A 481 -12.73 6.29 17.88
CA LEU A 481 -13.55 7.45 17.50
C LEU A 481 -15.00 7.29 17.98
N ALA A 482 -15.60 6.12 17.73
CA ALA A 482 -16.98 5.80 18.11
C ALA A 482 -17.19 5.77 19.64
N GLU A 483 -16.17 5.38 20.40
CA GLU A 483 -16.20 5.32 21.87
C GLU A 483 -16.00 6.69 22.54
N ASN A 484 -15.15 7.55 21.96
CA ASN A 484 -14.73 8.80 22.62
C ASN A 484 -15.43 10.06 22.13
N PHE A 485 -16.02 10.05 20.93
CA PHE A 485 -16.57 11.28 20.32
C PHE A 485 -18.02 11.13 19.84
N PRO A 486 -18.82 12.23 19.90
CA PRO A 486 -20.17 12.29 19.38
C PRO A 486 -20.24 12.47 17.84
N VAL A 487 -19.35 11.83 17.05
CA VAL A 487 -19.35 11.84 15.56
C VAL A 487 -20.28 10.78 14.96
N ALA A 488 -20.89 10.96 13.78
CA ALA A 488 -21.79 10.04 13.05
C ALA A 488 -21.65 8.50 13.15
N VAL A 489 -20.57 7.92 13.68
CA VAL A 489 -20.34 6.49 13.85
C VAL A 489 -20.49 6.06 15.32
N THR A 490 -21.13 4.91 15.54
CA THR A 490 -21.26 4.24 16.84
C THR A 490 -21.03 2.73 16.71
N LEU A 491 -20.87 2.02 17.84
CA LEU A 491 -20.70 0.58 17.88
C LEU A 491 -21.96 -0.10 18.40
N SER A 492 -22.45 -1.11 17.68
CA SER A 492 -23.51 -1.99 18.14
C SER A 492 -22.92 -3.19 18.90
N PRO A 493 -23.37 -3.45 20.14
CA PRO A 493 -22.99 -4.64 20.90
C PRO A 493 -23.84 -5.87 20.56
N VAL A 494 -24.93 -5.72 19.80
CA VAL A 494 -25.97 -6.75 19.64
C VAL A 494 -25.99 -7.42 18.26
N ALA A 495 -25.42 -6.78 17.23
CA ALA A 495 -25.47 -7.25 15.86
C ALA A 495 -24.05 -7.44 15.28
N PRO A 496 -23.36 -8.55 15.61
CA PRO A 496 -22.00 -8.80 15.14
C PRO A 496 -21.94 -8.94 13.61
N VAL A 497 -20.81 -8.52 13.02
CA VAL A 497 -20.57 -8.71 11.58
C VAL A 497 -20.55 -10.21 11.25
N TYR A 498 -21.22 -10.58 10.17
CA TYR A 498 -21.29 -11.97 9.72
C TYR A 498 -19.90 -12.51 9.34
N CYS A 499 -19.62 -13.72 9.79
CA CYS A 499 -18.42 -14.47 9.44
C CYS A 499 -18.85 -15.81 8.82
N ARG A 500 -18.47 -16.01 7.56
CA ARG A 500 -18.75 -17.24 6.80
C ARG A 500 -18.04 -18.47 7.37
N ARG A 501 -16.96 -18.26 8.11
CA ARG A 501 -16.08 -19.31 8.64
C ARG A 501 -16.53 -19.77 10.02
N ASN A 502 -16.64 -21.09 10.18
CA ASN A 502 -17.00 -21.74 11.44
C ASN A 502 -15.79 -22.02 12.34
N ASP A 503 -14.58 -22.01 11.78
CA ASP A 503 -13.34 -22.29 12.49
C ASP A 503 -12.75 -21.06 13.21
N VAL A 504 -13.19 -19.85 12.82
CA VAL A 504 -12.85 -18.61 13.51
C VAL A 504 -13.54 -18.58 14.87
N SER A 505 -12.76 -18.40 15.94
CA SER A 505 -13.25 -18.36 17.31
C SER A 505 -14.49 -17.46 17.46
N PRO A 506 -15.56 -17.92 18.13
CA PRO A 506 -16.73 -17.08 18.40
C PRO A 506 -16.39 -15.88 19.28
N TYR A 507 -15.29 -15.95 20.04
CA TYR A 507 -14.77 -14.88 20.89
C TYR A 507 -13.69 -14.03 20.21
N HIS A 508 -13.55 -14.10 18.88
CA HIS A 508 -12.59 -13.28 18.16
C HIS A 508 -12.92 -11.78 18.33
N ILE A 509 -11.91 -10.95 18.61
CA ILE A 509 -12.07 -9.52 18.94
C ILE A 509 -12.93 -8.78 17.90
N LEU A 510 -12.68 -9.00 16.61
CA LEU A 510 -13.43 -8.36 15.53
C LEU A 510 -14.93 -8.70 15.51
N ARG A 511 -15.36 -9.85 16.05
CA ARG A 511 -16.80 -10.19 16.15
C ARG A 511 -17.52 -9.32 17.18
N SER A 512 -16.78 -8.65 18.08
CA SER A 512 -17.37 -7.68 19.02
C SER A 512 -17.61 -6.31 18.39
N PHE A 513 -17.16 -6.09 17.15
CA PHE A 513 -17.31 -4.81 16.47
C PHE A 513 -18.41 -4.89 15.41
N SER A 514 -19.24 -3.86 15.40
CA SER A 514 -20.28 -3.64 14.40
C SER A 514 -20.53 -2.14 14.34
N PHE A 515 -20.09 -1.49 13.27
CA PHE A 515 -20.24 -0.05 13.13
C PHE A 515 -21.66 0.27 12.66
N LYS A 516 -22.25 1.32 13.22
CA LYS A 516 -23.58 1.85 12.91
C LYS A 516 -23.54 3.37 12.82
N LEU A 517 -24.54 3.94 12.18
CA LEU A 517 -24.75 5.39 12.18
C LEU A 517 -25.35 5.82 13.52
N ARG A 518 -24.80 6.87 14.12
CA ARG A 518 -25.41 7.51 15.29
C ARG A 518 -26.69 8.22 14.84
N ARG A 519 -27.81 7.97 15.54
CA ARG A 519 -29.05 8.71 15.32
C ARG A 519 -28.95 10.08 15.95
N THR A 520 -29.26 11.13 15.19
CA THR A 520 -29.44 12.47 15.73
C THR A 520 -30.72 12.53 16.59
N PRO A 521 -30.77 13.38 17.64
CA PRO A 521 -31.91 13.47 18.56
C PRO A 521 -33.26 13.81 17.90
N ASP A 522 -33.24 14.35 16.68
CA ASP A 522 -34.43 14.78 15.93
C ASP A 522 -35.14 13.63 15.18
N SER A 523 -34.63 12.39 15.23
CA SER A 523 -35.27 11.24 14.58
C SER A 523 -36.41 10.69 15.45
N GLU A 524 -37.66 10.87 15.02
CA GLU A 524 -38.94 10.61 15.72
C GLU A 524 -39.20 9.15 16.23
N LEU A 525 -38.18 8.29 16.38
CA LEU A 525 -38.38 6.84 16.52
C LEU A 525 -37.66 6.14 17.70
N VAL A 526 -37.29 6.79 18.81
CA VAL A 526 -36.99 6.09 20.10
C VAL A 526 -37.35 6.94 21.34
N PRO A 527 -37.87 6.34 22.44
CA PRO A 527 -38.27 7.06 23.66
C PRO A 527 -37.06 7.64 24.43
N MET A 528 -37.26 8.86 24.94
CA MET A 528 -36.45 9.50 25.98
C MET A 528 -36.29 8.57 27.18
N ASP A 529 -35.09 8.06 27.43
CA ASP A 529 -34.61 7.69 28.76
C ASP A 529 -33.09 7.43 28.68
N LEU A 530 -32.28 8.47 28.95
CA LEU A 530 -31.02 8.42 29.72
C LEU A 530 -30.17 9.71 29.69
N PHE A 531 -30.60 10.79 29.03
CA PHE A 531 -29.98 12.10 29.22
C PHE A 531 -31.05 13.20 29.43
N SER A 532 -31.58 13.27 30.65
CA SER A 532 -32.29 14.46 31.11
C SER A 532 -31.29 15.50 31.62
N SER A 533 -30.97 16.48 30.78
CA SER A 533 -30.78 17.87 31.24
C SER A 533 -30.62 18.80 30.04
N THR A 534 -31.71 19.53 29.73
CA THR A 534 -31.67 20.90 29.18
C THR A 534 -30.70 21.16 28.01
N ALA A 535 -30.91 20.53 26.86
CA ALA A 535 -30.32 21.04 25.61
C ALA A 535 -31.16 22.23 25.14
N SER A 536 -30.66 23.45 25.30
CA SER A 536 -31.12 24.57 24.48
C SER A 536 -30.92 24.17 23.03
N THR A 537 -32.01 23.94 22.28
CA THR A 537 -31.94 23.62 20.85
C THR A 537 -31.35 24.81 20.11
N THR A 538 -30.05 24.76 19.82
CA THR A 538 -29.38 25.73 18.97
C THR A 538 -30.05 25.73 17.60
N ASP A 539 -30.44 26.91 17.09
CA ASP A 539 -31.07 27.01 15.77
C ASP A 539 -30.01 26.83 14.67
N LEU A 540 -29.94 25.61 14.12
CA LEU A 540 -29.05 25.24 13.03
C LEU A 540 -29.73 25.35 11.65
N SER A 541 -30.89 26.00 11.54
CA SER A 541 -31.67 26.08 10.29
C SER A 541 -30.87 26.62 9.10
N HIS A 542 -30.01 27.62 9.32
CA HIS A 542 -29.16 28.17 8.26
C HIS A 542 -28.21 27.11 7.68
N LEU A 543 -27.47 26.41 8.53
CA LEU A 543 -26.59 25.30 8.13
C LEU A 543 -27.36 24.23 7.35
N ARG A 544 -28.55 23.83 7.84
CA ARG A 544 -29.41 22.83 7.19
C ARG A 544 -29.92 23.27 5.83
N SER A 545 -30.12 24.58 5.63
CA SER A 545 -30.56 25.16 4.36
C SER A 545 -29.42 25.28 3.35
N THR A 546 -28.20 25.54 3.81
CA THR A 546 -27.00 25.70 2.97
C THR A 546 -26.40 24.35 2.57
N LEU A 547 -26.41 23.37 3.47
CA LEU A 547 -25.82 22.04 3.26
C LEU A 547 -26.88 20.95 3.38
N GLY A 548 -27.18 20.31 2.25
CA GLY A 548 -27.90 19.04 2.23
C GLY A 548 -27.06 17.90 2.80
N VAL A 549 -27.73 16.84 3.26
CA VAL A 549 -27.05 15.59 3.65
C VAL A 549 -26.45 14.97 2.40
N PHE A 550 -25.14 14.67 2.40
CA PHE A 550 -24.44 14.11 1.25
C PHE A 550 -24.94 12.71 0.91
N GLU A 551 -25.16 11.87 1.92
CA GLU A 551 -25.60 10.48 1.77
C GLU A 551 -26.60 10.11 2.87
N GLU A 552 -27.76 9.58 2.50
CA GLU A 552 -28.74 9.08 3.47
C GLU A 552 -28.28 7.74 4.08
N GLY A 553 -28.63 7.52 5.35
CA GLY A 553 -28.33 6.27 6.05
C GLY A 553 -29.23 5.12 5.58
N SER A 554 -28.64 3.98 5.24
CA SER A 554 -29.41 2.76 4.99
C SER A 554 -30.05 2.26 6.27
N TRP A 555 -31.14 1.50 6.13
CA TRP A 555 -31.88 0.98 7.27
C TRP A 555 -31.00 0.12 8.19
N GLU A 556 -30.17 -0.74 7.59
CA GLU A 556 -29.25 -1.64 8.27
C GLU A 556 -28.21 -0.86 9.08
N ASN A 557 -27.72 0.28 8.56
CA ASN A 557 -26.74 1.09 9.25
C ASN A 557 -27.34 1.97 10.36
N LEU A 558 -28.63 2.33 10.25
CA LEU A 558 -29.35 3.12 11.26
C LEU A 558 -29.85 2.30 12.46
N HIS A 559 -30.06 1.00 12.29
CA HIS A 559 -30.60 0.12 13.33
C HIS A 559 -29.50 -0.65 14.06
N MET A 560 -29.45 -0.52 15.39
CA MET A 560 -28.41 -1.16 16.21
C MET A 560 -28.53 -2.69 16.21
N ASP A 561 -29.74 -3.22 16.08
CA ASP A 561 -30.08 -4.64 16.06
C ASP A 561 -29.96 -5.30 14.68
N ALA A 562 -29.93 -4.50 13.60
CA ALA A 562 -29.79 -5.01 12.25
C ALA A 562 -28.38 -5.56 12.00
N ILE A 563 -28.26 -6.70 11.31
CA ILE A 563 -26.96 -7.24 10.89
C ILE A 563 -26.36 -6.31 9.82
N PRO A 564 -25.08 -5.90 9.94
CA PRO A 564 -24.44 -5.08 8.92
C PRO A 564 -24.46 -5.72 7.53
N MET A 565 -24.52 -4.87 6.49
CA MET A 565 -24.40 -5.31 5.12
C MET A 565 -23.01 -5.93 4.84
N LEU A 566 -22.99 -6.89 3.90
CA LEU A 566 -21.77 -7.57 3.44
C LEU A 566 -21.19 -6.94 2.17
N SER A 567 -21.77 -5.84 1.71
CA SER A 567 -21.24 -4.99 0.65
C SER A 567 -21.57 -3.53 0.96
N VAL A 568 -20.85 -2.64 0.29
CA VAL A 568 -21.19 -1.21 0.21
C VAL A 568 -22.42 -0.99 -0.70
N ILE A 569 -22.72 -1.92 -1.60
CA ILE A 569 -23.95 -1.92 -2.40
C ILE A 569 -25.05 -2.69 -1.65
N GLU A 570 -26.22 -2.08 -1.53
CA GLU A 570 -27.37 -2.68 -0.85
C GLU A 570 -27.79 -4.01 -1.49
N GLY A 571 -27.97 -5.03 -0.65
CA GLY A 571 -28.42 -6.36 -1.07
C GLY A 571 -27.35 -7.26 -1.70
N GLU A 572 -26.10 -6.79 -1.83
CA GLU A 572 -24.99 -7.59 -2.37
C GLU A 572 -24.05 -8.09 -1.26
N SER A 573 -23.21 -9.08 -1.60
CA SER A 573 -22.17 -9.60 -0.72
C SER A 573 -20.81 -9.55 -1.42
N ILE A 574 -19.78 -9.08 -0.72
CA ILE A 574 -18.40 -9.08 -1.21
C ILE A 574 -17.91 -10.48 -1.59
N PHE A 575 -18.46 -11.51 -0.94
CA PHE A 575 -18.10 -12.91 -1.19
C PHE A 575 -18.62 -13.45 -2.53
N ASP A 576 -19.61 -12.79 -3.12
CA ASP A 576 -20.23 -13.18 -4.38
C ASP A 576 -19.65 -12.42 -5.58
N TYR A 577 -18.68 -11.52 -5.36
CA TYR A 577 -18.05 -10.75 -6.42
C TYR A 577 -17.07 -11.55 -7.26
N ASP A 578 -17.04 -11.25 -8.55
CA ASP A 578 -16.19 -11.94 -9.50
C ASP A 578 -14.71 -11.79 -9.09
N GLY A 579 -14.01 -12.92 -9.04
CA GLY A 579 -12.61 -12.96 -8.66
C GLY A 579 -12.32 -12.88 -7.16
N TYR A 580 -13.35 -12.89 -6.29
CA TYR A 580 -13.16 -12.95 -4.84
C TYR A 580 -12.21 -14.08 -4.47
N ARG A 581 -11.21 -13.75 -3.65
CA ARG A 581 -10.25 -14.70 -3.09
C ARG A 581 -9.73 -14.23 -1.74
N ARG A 582 -9.29 -15.20 -0.93
CA ARG A 582 -8.57 -14.90 0.31
C ARG A 582 -7.17 -14.36 0.00
N LEU A 583 -6.63 -13.58 0.92
CA LEU A 583 -5.34 -12.91 0.86
C LEU A 583 -4.20 -13.88 1.23
N HIS A 584 -4.10 -14.97 0.47
CA HIS A 584 -2.94 -15.86 0.51
C HIS A 584 -2.53 -16.23 -0.93
N PRO A 585 -1.25 -16.50 -1.19
CA PRO A 585 -0.81 -16.97 -2.50
C PRO A 585 -1.57 -18.24 -2.91
N ASP A 586 -2.03 -18.27 -4.16
CA ASP A 586 -2.61 -19.44 -4.80
C ASP A 586 -1.80 -19.82 -6.05
N TYR A 587 -2.14 -20.91 -6.73
CA TYR A 587 -1.39 -21.34 -7.92
C TYR A 587 -1.45 -20.32 -9.07
N SER A 588 -2.48 -19.47 -9.10
CA SER A 588 -2.63 -18.40 -10.10
C SER A 588 -1.73 -17.19 -9.82
N SER A 589 -1.23 -17.07 -8.59
CA SER A 589 -0.27 -16.06 -8.17
C SER A 589 1.14 -16.25 -8.72
N TYR A 590 1.40 -17.36 -9.42
CA TYR A 590 2.72 -17.65 -9.99
C TYR A 590 2.66 -17.75 -11.51
N ASP A 591 3.71 -17.25 -12.15
CA ASP A 591 3.89 -17.33 -13.59
C ASP A 591 4.28 -18.77 -14.03
N LYS A 592 4.58 -18.97 -15.32
CA LYS A 592 5.01 -20.29 -15.83
C LYS A 592 6.37 -20.75 -15.28
N ASN A 593 7.18 -19.82 -14.78
CA ASN A 593 8.50 -20.07 -14.22
C ASN A 593 8.45 -20.25 -12.69
N GLY A 594 7.27 -20.14 -12.07
CA GLY A 594 7.13 -20.17 -10.61
C GLY A 594 7.53 -18.87 -9.91
N GLU A 595 7.70 -17.77 -10.65
CA GLU A 595 7.92 -16.44 -10.10
C GLU A 595 6.59 -15.84 -9.60
N PHE A 596 6.64 -15.14 -8.48
CA PHE A 596 5.47 -14.51 -7.90
C PHE A 596 5.03 -13.32 -8.74
N LEU A 597 3.78 -13.37 -9.19
CA LEU A 597 3.16 -12.29 -9.95
C LEU A 597 2.79 -11.15 -9.00
N SER A 598 3.37 -10.00 -9.25
CA SER A 598 3.19 -8.80 -8.44
C SER A 598 1.73 -8.31 -8.45
N ALA A 599 1.20 -7.91 -7.29
CA ALA A 599 -0.19 -7.52 -7.02
C ALA A 599 -1.29 -8.57 -7.28
N SER A 600 -0.95 -9.68 -7.93
CA SER A 600 -1.05 -10.96 -7.24
C SER A 600 -2.26 -11.13 -6.35
N LEU A 601 -2.00 -11.14 -5.05
CA LEU A 601 -2.94 -11.38 -3.94
C LEU A 601 -4.28 -10.64 -4.07
N TYR A 602 -4.29 -9.46 -4.67
CA TYR A 602 -5.44 -8.56 -4.67
C TYR A 602 -6.29 -8.64 -5.95
N THR A 603 -5.86 -9.41 -6.96
CA THR A 603 -6.58 -9.50 -8.23
C THR A 603 -6.49 -10.89 -8.87
N SER A 604 -7.62 -11.36 -9.38
CA SER A 604 -7.76 -12.57 -10.19
C SER A 604 -7.49 -12.32 -11.68
N TRP A 605 -7.11 -11.09 -12.06
CA TRP A 605 -6.85 -10.68 -13.45
C TRP A 605 -5.95 -11.64 -14.21
N TYR A 606 -4.87 -12.11 -13.57
CA TYR A 606 -3.95 -13.07 -14.17
C TYR A 606 -4.64 -14.39 -14.50
N SER A 607 -5.53 -14.89 -13.64
CA SER A 607 -6.30 -16.11 -13.89
C SER A 607 -7.28 -15.94 -15.05
N MET A 608 -7.89 -14.76 -15.19
CA MET A 608 -8.86 -14.46 -16.25
C MET A 608 -8.23 -14.17 -17.61
N HIS A 609 -7.01 -13.63 -17.64
CA HIS A 609 -6.31 -13.26 -18.88
C HIS A 609 -5.22 -14.24 -19.33
N ASN A 610 -4.66 -15.07 -18.43
CA ASN A 610 -3.76 -16.15 -18.85
C ASN A 610 -4.49 -17.27 -19.61
N THR A 611 -5.81 -17.40 -19.48
CA THR A 611 -6.63 -18.27 -20.33
C THR A 611 -6.72 -17.73 -21.77
N ASN A 612 -6.66 -16.41 -21.97
CA ASN A 612 -6.81 -15.78 -23.28
C ASN A 612 -5.49 -15.61 -24.08
N ASN A 613 -4.32 -15.71 -23.46
CA ASN A 613 -3.03 -15.80 -24.18
C ASN A 613 -2.58 -17.26 -24.43
N GLY A 614 -3.54 -18.19 -24.43
CA GLY A 614 -3.29 -19.61 -24.75
C GLY A 614 -4.50 -20.40 -25.25
N ILE A 615 -5.74 -19.91 -25.14
CA ILE A 615 -6.92 -20.63 -25.64
C ILE A 615 -7.91 -19.62 -26.22
N VAL A 616 -7.65 -19.15 -27.44
CA VAL A 616 -8.76 -18.72 -28.30
C VAL A 616 -9.49 -20.00 -28.68
N VAL A 617 -10.73 -20.19 -28.21
CA VAL A 617 -11.68 -21.13 -28.82
C VAL A 617 -12.12 -20.52 -30.15
N SER A 618 -11.19 -20.44 -31.09
CA SER A 618 -11.44 -20.24 -32.51
C SER A 618 -11.22 -21.59 -33.15
N SER A 619 -12.34 -22.25 -33.47
CA SER A 619 -12.50 -23.18 -34.59
C SER A 619 -11.24 -23.94 -35.04
N ALA A 620 -11.16 -25.21 -34.62
CA ALA A 620 -10.46 -26.31 -35.30
C ALA A 620 -8.97 -26.06 -35.66
N GLY A 621 -8.07 -26.37 -34.73
CA GLY A 621 -6.65 -26.58 -35.00
C GLY A 621 -5.82 -26.64 -33.72
N ASP A 622 -5.34 -27.84 -33.40
CA ASP A 622 -4.26 -28.17 -32.44
C ASP A 622 -4.34 -27.59 -31.02
N ILE A 623 -5.16 -28.24 -30.18
CA ILE A 623 -4.96 -28.26 -28.72
C ILE A 623 -4.14 -29.51 -28.40
N ASP A 624 -2.93 -29.31 -27.87
CA ASP A 624 -2.17 -30.38 -27.21
C ASP A 624 -3.00 -30.92 -26.03
N SER A 625 -3.31 -32.21 -26.15
CA SER A 625 -4.09 -33.13 -25.31
C SER A 625 -4.95 -32.62 -24.11
N PRO A 626 -6.20 -33.12 -23.94
CA PRO A 626 -7.05 -32.85 -22.78
C PRO A 626 -6.50 -33.35 -21.43
N ARG A 627 -5.39 -34.08 -21.39
CA ARG A 627 -4.78 -34.62 -20.16
C ARG A 627 -3.84 -33.63 -19.47
N ASP A 628 -3.17 -32.75 -20.21
CA ASP A 628 -2.30 -31.72 -19.63
C ASP A 628 -3.11 -30.69 -18.83
N ALA A 629 -4.33 -30.37 -19.30
CA ALA A 629 -5.29 -29.55 -18.58
C ALA A 629 -5.74 -30.20 -17.25
N VAL A 630 -5.95 -31.52 -17.24
CA VAL A 630 -6.35 -32.26 -16.03
C VAL A 630 -5.25 -32.29 -14.96
N GLN A 631 -3.99 -32.42 -15.37
CA GLN A 631 -2.87 -32.39 -14.41
C GLN A 631 -2.62 -30.98 -13.87
N SER A 632 -2.71 -29.94 -14.70
CA SER A 632 -2.62 -28.54 -14.24
C SER A 632 -3.70 -28.21 -13.20
N VAL A 633 -4.93 -28.68 -13.43
CA VAL A 633 -6.03 -28.55 -12.46
C VAL A 633 -5.73 -29.31 -11.17
N ARG A 634 -5.17 -30.52 -11.26
CA ARG A 634 -4.76 -31.32 -10.09
C ARG A 634 -3.63 -30.64 -9.29
N GLU A 635 -2.59 -30.15 -9.95
CA GLU A 635 -1.49 -29.40 -9.32
C GLU A 635 -2.01 -28.12 -8.65
N MET A 636 -2.93 -27.40 -9.30
CA MET A 636 -3.60 -26.24 -8.74
C MET A 636 -4.38 -26.59 -7.47
N HIS A 637 -5.18 -27.67 -7.47
CA HIS A 637 -5.90 -28.12 -6.28
C HIS A 637 -4.95 -28.47 -5.14
N ILE A 638 -3.93 -29.28 -5.40
CA ILE A 638 -2.92 -29.67 -4.41
C ILE A 638 -2.21 -28.42 -3.86
N PHE A 639 -1.81 -27.49 -4.72
CA PHE A 639 -1.14 -26.26 -4.30
C PHE A 639 -2.03 -25.41 -3.39
N ASN A 640 -3.26 -25.16 -3.81
CA ASN A 640 -4.20 -24.31 -3.08
C ASN A 640 -4.58 -24.91 -1.72
N GLU A 641 -4.73 -26.23 -1.64
CA GLU A 641 -4.99 -26.95 -0.39
C GLU A 641 -3.78 -26.89 0.56
N ILE A 642 -2.56 -27.07 0.05
CA ILE A 642 -1.33 -26.94 0.85
C ILE A 642 -1.15 -25.51 1.38
N MET A 643 -1.50 -24.51 0.57
CA MET A 643 -1.36 -23.10 0.93
C MET A 643 -2.51 -22.56 1.76
N GLU A 644 -3.56 -23.35 2.01
CA GLU A 644 -4.71 -22.91 2.78
C GLU A 644 -4.33 -22.68 4.27
N PRO A 645 -4.41 -21.43 4.78
CA PRO A 645 -3.98 -21.13 6.13
C PRO A 645 -4.93 -21.73 7.18
N GLY A 646 -4.37 -22.49 8.13
CA GLY A 646 -5.11 -23.10 9.24
C GLY A 646 -5.55 -24.57 9.02
N TYR A 647 -5.40 -25.11 7.81
CA TYR A 647 -5.62 -26.54 7.54
C TYR A 647 -4.34 -27.34 7.83
N CYS A 648 -4.24 -27.97 9.00
CA CYS A 648 -3.06 -28.77 9.37
C CYS A 648 -3.34 -30.23 9.72
N ASN A 649 -4.60 -30.68 9.83
CA ASN A 649 -4.89 -31.95 10.51
C ASN A 649 -5.77 -33.00 9.79
N GLU A 650 -6.16 -32.83 8.52
CA GLU A 650 -6.97 -33.85 7.83
C GLU A 650 -6.46 -34.27 6.44
N PHE A 651 -5.13 -34.40 6.29
CA PHE A 651 -4.56 -35.14 5.17
C PHE A 651 -3.82 -36.38 5.69
N ALA A 652 -4.56 -37.48 5.80
CA ALA A 652 -3.99 -38.79 6.11
C ALA A 652 -3.39 -39.49 4.87
N ASP A 653 -3.69 -39.04 3.64
CA ASP A 653 -3.36 -39.81 2.43
C ASP A 653 -2.31 -39.20 1.47
N ASP A 654 -1.99 -37.89 1.55
CA ASP A 654 -0.97 -37.26 0.68
C ASP A 654 0.12 -36.51 1.49
N LEU A 655 0.65 -37.19 2.53
CA LEU A 655 1.77 -36.82 3.40
C LEU A 655 3.07 -36.41 2.65
N PHE A 656 3.13 -36.69 1.35
CA PHE A 656 4.33 -36.70 0.53
C PHE A 656 5.03 -35.34 0.36
N LEU A 657 4.31 -34.29 -0.05
CA LEU A 657 4.92 -32.97 -0.30
C LEU A 657 5.19 -32.25 1.02
N ARG A 658 4.28 -32.39 2.00
CA ARG A 658 4.43 -31.77 3.31
C ARG A 658 5.66 -32.30 4.06
N ASP A 659 5.89 -33.61 4.07
CA ASP A 659 7.09 -34.21 4.69
C ASP A 659 8.37 -34.01 3.86
N ALA A 660 8.26 -33.85 2.54
CA ALA A 660 9.39 -33.50 1.68
C ALA A 660 9.89 -32.06 1.90
N LEU A 661 9.00 -31.15 2.31
CA LEU A 661 9.24 -29.71 2.34
C LEU A 661 9.45 -29.14 3.74
N TYR A 662 8.75 -29.67 4.75
CA TYR A 662 9.05 -29.38 6.14
C TYR A 662 10.04 -30.43 6.63
N GLN A 663 11.32 -30.06 6.72
CA GLN A 663 12.37 -30.83 7.41
C GLN A 663 12.07 -30.92 8.92
N THR A 664 10.96 -31.56 9.26
CA THR A 664 10.69 -32.01 10.62
C THR A 664 11.74 -33.05 10.97
N GLN A 665 12.08 -33.18 12.25
CA GLN A 665 13.16 -34.06 12.71
C GLN A 665 12.98 -35.55 12.32
N ASN A 666 11.84 -35.93 11.73
CA ASN A 666 11.50 -37.28 11.27
C ASN A 666 11.30 -37.42 9.73
N SER A 667 11.69 -36.46 8.89
CA SER A 667 11.17 -36.37 7.51
C SER A 667 11.74 -37.38 6.47
N SER A 668 10.85 -37.84 5.58
CA SER A 668 11.15 -38.61 4.37
C SER A 668 12.04 -37.84 3.40
N THR A 669 13.05 -38.47 2.79
CA THR A 669 13.98 -37.78 1.86
C THR A 669 13.48 -37.86 0.41
N THR A 670 12.96 -36.77 -0.13
CA THR A 670 12.54 -36.66 -1.54
C THR A 670 13.64 -36.07 -2.41
N TYR A 671 13.93 -36.68 -3.56
CA TYR A 671 14.85 -36.18 -4.58
C TYR A 671 14.11 -35.76 -5.84
N PHE A 672 14.33 -34.52 -6.27
CA PHE A 672 13.77 -33.98 -7.52
C PHE A 672 14.75 -34.19 -8.66
N VAL A 673 14.32 -34.90 -9.70
CA VAL A 673 15.06 -35.14 -10.94
C VAL A 673 14.52 -34.21 -12.00
N LEU A 674 15.37 -33.31 -12.50
CA LEU A 674 15.00 -32.31 -13.50
C LEU A 674 15.43 -32.74 -14.90
N ASP A 675 14.61 -32.43 -15.90
CA ASP A 675 14.97 -32.64 -17.31
C ASP A 675 16.00 -31.61 -17.82
N THR A 676 16.53 -31.85 -19.02
CA THR A 676 17.55 -30.99 -19.65
C THR A 676 17.04 -29.57 -19.87
N THR A 677 15.76 -29.41 -20.25
CA THR A 677 15.18 -28.10 -20.56
C THR A 677 15.04 -27.23 -19.31
N THR A 678 14.70 -27.83 -18.18
CA THR A 678 14.58 -27.19 -16.86
C THR A 678 15.93 -26.70 -16.39
N TRP A 679 16.99 -27.50 -16.54
CA TRP A 679 18.37 -27.08 -16.24
C TRP A 679 18.83 -25.88 -17.08
N LEU A 680 18.50 -25.84 -18.38
CA LEU A 680 18.90 -24.73 -19.25
C LEU A 680 18.22 -23.42 -18.87
N ARG A 681 16.92 -23.46 -18.53
CA ARG A 681 16.14 -22.25 -18.20
C ARG A 681 16.36 -21.76 -16.77
N HIS A 682 16.52 -22.67 -15.82
CA HIS A 682 16.39 -22.35 -14.40
C HIS A 682 17.63 -22.69 -13.55
N PHE A 683 18.82 -22.88 -14.15
CA PHE A 683 20.04 -23.25 -13.40
C PHE A 683 20.32 -22.35 -12.18
N ALA A 684 20.08 -21.03 -12.28
CA ALA A 684 20.31 -20.09 -11.18
C ALA A 684 19.34 -20.30 -10.01
N HIS A 685 18.07 -20.56 -10.32
CA HIS A 685 17.03 -20.85 -9.32
C HIS A 685 17.32 -22.18 -8.62
N ILE A 686 17.63 -23.22 -9.42
CA ILE A 686 18.00 -24.55 -8.92
C ILE A 686 19.22 -24.46 -7.98
N TYR A 687 20.23 -23.66 -8.33
CA TYR A 687 21.39 -23.44 -7.47
C TYR A 687 21.02 -22.88 -6.11
N LYS A 688 20.14 -21.87 -6.05
CA LYS A 688 19.72 -21.23 -4.80
C LYS A 688 18.88 -22.19 -3.93
N LEU A 689 17.95 -22.92 -4.55
CA LEU A 689 17.12 -23.92 -3.86
C LEU A 689 17.95 -25.07 -3.28
N ALA A 690 18.92 -25.57 -4.05
CA ALA A 690 19.82 -26.62 -3.59
C ALA A 690 20.76 -26.10 -2.50
N SER A 691 21.29 -24.88 -2.68
CA SER A 691 22.27 -24.30 -1.76
C SER A 691 21.70 -23.95 -0.39
N SER A 692 20.44 -23.51 -0.35
CA SER A 692 19.68 -23.24 0.87
C SER A 692 19.16 -24.50 1.57
N GLY A 693 19.24 -25.66 0.92
CA GLY A 693 18.76 -26.92 1.46
C GLY A 693 17.25 -27.07 1.46
N VAL A 694 16.51 -26.18 0.80
CA VAL A 694 15.04 -26.24 0.68
C VAL A 694 14.62 -27.50 -0.08
N LEU A 695 15.29 -27.80 -1.20
CA LEU A 695 15.08 -29.02 -1.98
C LEU A 695 16.37 -29.83 -2.16
N LYS A 696 16.22 -31.15 -2.24
CA LYS A 696 17.31 -32.07 -2.62
C LYS A 696 17.13 -32.49 -4.08
N PHE A 697 18.19 -32.32 -4.87
CA PHE A 697 18.16 -32.63 -6.29
C PHE A 697 18.95 -33.89 -6.62
N ALA A 698 18.48 -34.60 -7.63
CA ALA A 698 19.22 -35.67 -8.29
C ALA A 698 19.33 -35.39 -9.79
N ILE A 699 20.43 -35.79 -10.41
CA ILE A 699 20.64 -35.65 -11.86
C ILE A 699 20.93 -37.01 -12.47
N CYS A 700 20.18 -37.38 -13.51
CA CYS A 700 20.51 -38.55 -14.31
C CYS A 700 21.77 -38.25 -15.12
N LEU A 701 22.71 -39.20 -15.17
CA LEU A 701 23.93 -39.03 -15.98
C LEU A 701 23.57 -38.73 -17.44
N THR A 702 22.52 -39.35 -17.98
CA THR A 702 22.00 -39.07 -19.33
C THR A 702 21.69 -37.59 -19.56
N THR A 703 21.01 -36.92 -18.62
CA THR A 703 20.74 -35.48 -18.62
C THR A 703 22.03 -34.65 -18.56
N PHE A 704 22.98 -35.02 -17.69
CA PHE A 704 24.27 -34.31 -17.57
C PHE A 704 25.08 -34.37 -18.86
N HIS A 705 25.12 -35.53 -19.51
CA HIS A 705 25.85 -35.71 -20.76
C HIS A 705 25.14 -35.08 -21.97
N GLU A 706 23.81 -34.98 -21.95
CA GLU A 706 23.06 -34.17 -22.90
C GLU A 706 23.42 -32.69 -22.79
N LEU A 707 23.43 -32.12 -21.58
CA LEU A 707 23.91 -30.75 -21.34
C LEU A 707 25.36 -30.55 -21.85
N ARG A 708 26.22 -31.56 -21.69
CA ARG A 708 27.61 -31.51 -22.18
C ARG A 708 27.69 -31.54 -23.70
N PHE A 709 26.78 -32.26 -24.34
CA PHE A 709 26.67 -32.29 -25.79
C PHE A 709 26.16 -30.97 -26.35
N LEU A 710 25.21 -30.30 -25.67
CA LEU A 710 24.66 -29.00 -26.07
C LEU A 710 25.68 -27.85 -26.03
N ARG A 711 26.86 -28.05 -25.43
CA ARG A 711 28.01 -27.14 -25.55
C ARG A 711 28.71 -27.20 -26.90
N LYS A 712 28.35 -28.15 -27.77
CA LYS A 712 28.88 -28.28 -29.15
C LYS A 712 28.04 -27.43 -30.12
N PRO A 713 28.64 -26.86 -31.18
CA PRO A 713 28.17 -25.62 -31.79
C PRO A 713 26.90 -25.81 -32.63
N LYS A 714 25.82 -25.09 -32.26
CA LYS A 714 24.66 -24.80 -33.13
C LYS A 714 23.98 -23.43 -32.85
N ASP A 715 23.91 -22.98 -31.59
CA ASP A 715 23.30 -21.71 -31.16
C ASP A 715 24.06 -21.14 -29.93
N GLU A 716 24.49 -19.88 -29.97
CA GLU A 716 25.27 -19.24 -28.89
C GLU A 716 24.50 -19.17 -27.57
N ASN A 717 23.19 -18.89 -27.60
CA ASN A 717 22.38 -18.75 -26.39
C ASN A 717 22.27 -20.09 -25.64
N VAL A 718 22.08 -21.17 -26.39
CA VAL A 718 21.98 -22.54 -25.82
C VAL A 718 23.33 -23.00 -25.29
N VAL A 719 24.43 -22.69 -26.00
CA VAL A 719 25.79 -23.03 -25.56
C VAL A 719 26.13 -22.31 -24.26
N GLU A 720 25.76 -21.04 -24.13
CA GLU A 720 25.96 -20.27 -22.90
C GLU A 720 25.14 -20.85 -21.73
N ALA A 721 23.83 -21.07 -21.93
CA ALA A 721 22.95 -21.66 -20.92
C ALA A 721 23.44 -23.05 -20.47
N ALA A 722 23.83 -23.92 -21.40
CA ALA A 722 24.37 -25.25 -21.12
C ALA A 722 25.71 -25.17 -20.36
N THR A 723 26.55 -24.19 -20.68
CA THR A 723 27.82 -23.95 -19.96
C THR A 723 27.56 -23.52 -18.52
N ARG A 724 26.64 -22.57 -18.29
CA ARG A 724 26.25 -22.12 -16.94
C ARG A 724 25.60 -23.25 -16.12
N ALA A 725 24.72 -24.04 -16.74
CA ALA A 725 24.09 -25.20 -16.11
C ALA A 725 25.13 -26.25 -15.67
N ILE A 726 26.12 -26.57 -16.51
CA ILE A 726 27.18 -27.54 -16.16
C ILE A 726 28.08 -27.04 -15.03
N ILE A 727 28.45 -25.75 -15.04
CA ILE A 727 29.21 -25.14 -13.95
C ILE A 727 28.42 -25.29 -12.64
N THR A 728 27.13 -24.98 -12.68
CA THR A 728 26.22 -25.10 -11.54
C THR A 728 26.13 -26.53 -11.03
N VAL A 729 25.92 -27.51 -11.92
CA VAL A 729 25.85 -28.94 -11.58
C VAL A 729 27.14 -29.42 -10.91
N ARG A 730 28.31 -29.05 -11.46
CA ARG A 730 29.61 -29.42 -10.88
C ARG A 730 29.83 -28.80 -9.51
N GLN A 731 29.41 -27.55 -9.32
CA GLN A 731 29.47 -26.86 -8.05
C GLN A 731 28.57 -27.52 -6.99
N LEU A 732 27.31 -27.83 -7.34
CA LEU A 732 26.40 -28.51 -6.41
C LEU A 732 26.88 -29.92 -6.05
N TYR A 733 27.52 -30.62 -6.99
CA TYR A 733 28.12 -31.93 -6.72
C TYR A 733 29.33 -31.83 -5.78
N SER A 734 30.23 -30.85 -5.97
CA SER A 734 31.39 -30.66 -5.08
C SER A 734 30.97 -30.24 -3.67
N GLU A 735 29.85 -29.53 -3.53
CA GLU A 735 29.23 -29.18 -2.26
C GLU A 735 28.42 -30.34 -1.62
N GLY A 736 28.30 -31.49 -2.28
CA GLY A 736 27.54 -32.65 -1.78
C GLY A 736 26.02 -32.48 -1.79
N LYS A 737 25.49 -31.50 -2.55
CA LYS A 737 24.07 -31.13 -2.60
C LYS A 737 23.31 -31.73 -3.78
N LEU A 738 24.00 -32.43 -4.68
CA LEU A 738 23.43 -33.06 -5.88
C LEU A 738 23.80 -34.55 -5.95
N LEU A 739 22.81 -35.42 -6.15
CA LEU A 739 23.01 -36.87 -6.25
C LEU A 739 23.01 -37.33 -7.71
N PRO A 740 24.09 -37.94 -8.23
CA PRO A 740 24.13 -38.46 -9.59
C PRO A 740 23.48 -39.86 -9.66
N LEU A 741 22.54 -40.04 -10.59
CA LEU A 741 21.81 -41.30 -10.80
C LEU A 741 22.22 -41.95 -12.13
N ARG A 742 22.49 -43.26 -12.05
CA ARG A 742 22.71 -44.17 -13.18
C ARG A 742 21.37 -44.59 -13.81
N PHE A 743 21.37 -45.01 -15.08
CA PHE A 743 20.15 -45.56 -15.72
C PHE A 743 19.62 -46.83 -15.04
N THR A 744 20.46 -47.49 -14.25
CA THR A 744 20.11 -48.66 -13.42
C THR A 744 19.38 -48.29 -12.12
N GLY A 745 19.19 -46.99 -11.83
CA GLY A 745 18.62 -46.49 -10.59
C GLY A 745 19.58 -46.49 -9.39
N ASN A 746 20.87 -46.80 -9.61
CA ASN A 746 21.92 -46.73 -8.58
C ASN A 746 22.57 -45.34 -8.53
N VAL A 747 23.10 -44.96 -7.37
CA VAL A 747 23.92 -43.75 -7.23
C VAL A 747 25.26 -43.95 -7.94
N ALA A 748 25.65 -43.03 -8.80
CA ALA A 748 26.94 -43.08 -9.49
C ALA A 748 28.10 -42.76 -8.53
N THR A 749 29.26 -43.36 -8.77
CA THR A 749 30.46 -43.09 -7.97
C THR A 749 31.08 -41.72 -8.29
N HIS A 750 30.84 -41.21 -9.49
CA HIS A 750 31.29 -39.90 -9.92
C HIS A 750 30.38 -39.33 -11.03
N ILE A 751 30.21 -38.00 -11.08
CA ILE A 751 29.35 -37.34 -12.07
C ILE A 751 29.91 -37.41 -13.52
N GLU A 752 31.23 -37.55 -13.65
CA GLU A 752 31.93 -37.73 -14.94
C GLU A 752 32.10 -39.21 -15.33
N GLU A 753 31.29 -40.12 -14.77
CA GLU A 753 31.33 -41.53 -15.16
C GLU A 753 30.92 -41.70 -16.64
N HIS A 754 31.74 -42.44 -17.38
CA HIS A 754 31.59 -42.66 -18.83
C HIS A 754 31.25 -44.11 -19.21
N LEU A 755 31.30 -45.05 -18.25
CA LEU A 755 31.11 -46.49 -18.47
C LEU A 755 29.74 -46.82 -19.09
N GLU A 756 28.71 -46.01 -18.83
CA GLU A 756 27.35 -46.24 -19.32
C GLU A 756 27.17 -45.90 -20.82
N TYR A 757 28.09 -45.13 -21.42
CA TYR A 757 28.02 -44.63 -22.79
C TYR A 757 28.62 -45.56 -23.83
N GLU A 758 29.56 -46.41 -23.41
CA GLU A 758 30.26 -47.34 -24.30
C GLU A 758 29.42 -48.59 -24.62
N GLU A 759 28.44 -48.93 -23.77
CA GLU A 759 27.61 -50.14 -23.93
C GLU A 759 26.33 -49.95 -24.77
N LYS A 760 25.79 -48.73 -24.93
CA LYS A 760 24.52 -48.47 -25.65
C LYS A 760 24.59 -47.31 -26.64
N ILE A 761 24.73 -47.61 -27.92
CA ILE A 761 24.90 -46.64 -29.04
C ILE A 761 23.66 -45.74 -29.29
N THR A 762 22.46 -46.15 -28.85
CA THR A 762 21.18 -45.46 -29.15
C THR A 762 20.73 -44.44 -28.10
N TRP A 763 21.58 -44.10 -27.12
CA TRP A 763 21.21 -43.22 -26.00
C TRP A 763 20.72 -41.82 -26.42
N ARG A 764 21.25 -41.29 -27.52
CA ARG A 764 20.91 -39.95 -28.04
C ARG A 764 19.48 -39.81 -28.54
N SER A 765 18.85 -40.90 -28.94
CA SER A 765 17.49 -40.90 -29.49
C SER A 765 16.42 -41.27 -28.47
N HIS A 766 16.84 -41.67 -27.25
CA HIS A 766 15.94 -42.19 -26.21
C HIS A 766 16.27 -41.61 -24.83
N VAL A 767 16.79 -40.37 -24.76
CA VAL A 767 17.22 -39.75 -23.50
C VAL A 767 16.07 -39.76 -22.47
N ASP A 768 14.87 -39.37 -22.90
CA ASP A 768 13.67 -39.35 -22.05
C ASP A 768 13.36 -40.71 -21.43
N GLU A 769 13.45 -41.78 -22.23
CA GLU A 769 13.16 -43.15 -21.78
C GLU A 769 14.19 -43.62 -20.76
N PHE A 770 15.47 -43.28 -20.94
CA PHE A 770 16.51 -43.59 -19.96
C PHE A 770 16.33 -42.80 -18.65
N VAL A 771 15.89 -41.54 -18.70
CA VAL A 771 15.60 -40.75 -17.49
C VAL A 771 14.42 -41.34 -16.73
N ILE A 772 13.33 -41.67 -17.43
CA ILE A 772 12.13 -42.27 -16.81
C ILE A 772 12.45 -43.65 -16.22
N GLU A 773 13.19 -44.50 -16.94
CA GLU A 773 13.62 -45.81 -16.47
C GLU A 773 14.54 -45.71 -15.23
N ALA A 774 15.43 -44.72 -15.20
CA ALA A 774 16.28 -44.45 -14.05
C ALA A 774 15.47 -44.08 -12.81
N VAL A 775 14.47 -43.19 -12.97
CA VAL A 775 13.58 -42.74 -11.90
C VAL A 775 12.72 -43.90 -11.39
N SER A 776 12.10 -44.67 -12.28
CA SER A 776 11.25 -45.82 -11.92
C SER A 776 12.04 -46.90 -11.15
N LYS A 777 13.25 -47.23 -11.60
CA LYS A 777 14.12 -48.20 -10.92
C LYS A 777 14.66 -47.67 -9.60
N ALA A 778 15.01 -46.39 -9.51
CA ALA A 778 15.42 -45.78 -8.26
C ALA A 778 14.27 -45.81 -7.25
N GLN A 779 13.05 -45.45 -7.67
CA GLN A 779 11.85 -45.49 -6.84
C GLN A 779 11.56 -46.91 -6.31
N SER A 780 11.60 -47.92 -7.18
CA SER A 780 11.39 -49.32 -6.80
C SER A 780 12.42 -49.80 -5.77
N LYS A 781 13.71 -49.47 -5.99
CA LYS A 781 14.78 -49.82 -5.05
C LYS A 781 14.64 -49.13 -3.70
N PHE A 782 14.20 -47.88 -3.68
CA PHE A 782 13.95 -47.18 -2.41
C PHE A 782 12.78 -47.81 -1.65
N GLN A 783 11.74 -48.28 -2.35
CA GLN A 783 10.65 -49.03 -1.74
C GLN A 783 11.13 -50.38 -1.19
N ASP A 784 11.93 -51.13 -1.95
CA ASP A 784 12.50 -52.42 -1.52
C ASP A 784 13.39 -52.27 -0.27
N ILE A 785 14.22 -51.23 -0.20
CA ILE A 785 15.06 -50.94 0.97
C ILE A 785 14.22 -50.64 2.21
N ASN A 786 13.09 -49.93 2.05
CA ASN A 786 12.19 -49.64 3.17
C ASN A 786 11.51 -50.92 3.68
N VAL A 787 11.07 -51.81 2.78
CA VAL A 787 10.46 -53.11 3.14
C VAL A 787 11.46 -54.00 3.88
N LEU A 788 12.69 -54.12 3.37
CA LEU A 788 13.75 -54.92 3.99
C LEU A 788 14.19 -54.40 5.36
N GLN A 789 14.18 -53.07 5.58
CA GLN A 789 14.50 -52.48 6.89
C GLN A 789 13.38 -52.70 7.92
N ILE A 790 12.12 -52.62 7.50
CA ILE A 790 10.95 -52.93 8.36
C ILE A 790 10.96 -54.41 8.79
N GLU A 791 11.33 -55.32 7.89
CA GLU A 791 11.46 -56.75 8.19
C GLU A 791 12.62 -57.07 9.14
N GLN A 792 13.75 -56.35 9.04
CA GLN A 792 14.91 -56.51 9.93
C GLN A 792 14.67 -55.90 11.32
N GLU A 793 13.93 -54.79 11.42
CA GLU A 793 13.57 -54.16 12.70
C GLU A 793 12.55 -55.00 13.50
N ASN A 794 11.62 -55.66 12.81
CA ASN A 794 10.69 -56.61 13.44
C ASN A 794 11.40 -57.85 14.02
N GLN A 795 12.61 -58.18 13.57
CA GLN A 795 13.43 -59.26 14.17
C GLN A 795 14.29 -58.79 15.35
N GLN A 796 14.55 -57.48 15.50
CA GLN A 796 15.39 -56.92 16.57
C GLN A 796 14.61 -56.32 17.76
N HIS A 797 13.28 -56.17 17.66
CA HIS A 797 12.41 -55.69 18.75
C HIS A 797 12.12 -56.74 19.86
N GLN A 798 13.16 -57.34 20.45
CA GLN A 798 13.05 -58.02 21.76
C GLN A 798 13.98 -57.46 22.86
N LEU A 799 14.85 -56.49 22.59
CA LEU A 799 15.63 -55.80 23.63
C LEU A 799 15.65 -54.30 23.33
N GLY A 800 14.92 -53.54 24.14
CA GLY A 800 14.50 -52.18 23.85
C GLY A 800 15.59 -51.11 23.82
N ILE A 801 15.28 -50.03 23.09
CA ILE A 801 15.31 -48.60 23.47
C ILE A 801 14.69 -47.88 22.26
N GLY A 802 13.72 -47.00 22.50
CA GLY A 802 13.05 -46.24 21.44
C GLY A 802 14.06 -45.42 20.63
N GLY A 803 14.19 -45.74 19.35
CA GLY A 803 15.03 -45.05 18.39
C GLY A 803 14.22 -44.68 17.16
N ASP A 804 13.96 -43.38 17.02
CA ASP A 804 13.76 -42.60 15.79
C ASP A 804 13.12 -43.28 14.56
N ARG A 805 11.82 -43.04 14.38
CA ARG A 805 11.10 -43.34 13.14
C ARG A 805 11.53 -42.36 12.03
N SER A 806 12.47 -42.75 11.19
CA SER A 806 12.72 -42.10 9.90
C SER A 806 12.71 -43.14 8.78
N ARG A 807 12.20 -42.76 7.60
CA ARG A 807 12.56 -43.25 6.24
C ARG A 807 11.38 -43.67 5.36
N LEU A 808 10.94 -42.72 4.53
CA LEU A 808 10.51 -42.99 3.16
C LEU A 808 11.42 -42.14 2.25
N LYS A 809 11.84 -42.68 1.09
CA LYS A 809 12.62 -41.94 0.09
C LYS A 809 11.90 -42.02 -1.24
N PHE A 810 11.70 -40.89 -1.89
CA PHE A 810 10.94 -40.80 -3.14
C PHE A 810 11.75 -40.05 -4.20
N VAL A 811 11.58 -40.44 -5.45
CA VAL A 811 12.16 -39.77 -6.61
C VAL A 811 11.03 -39.22 -7.47
N VAL A 812 11.07 -37.92 -7.73
CA VAL A 812 10.04 -37.21 -8.51
C VAL A 812 10.67 -36.61 -9.75
N LEU A 813 10.02 -36.82 -10.89
CA LEU A 813 10.45 -36.22 -12.15
C LEU A 813 9.78 -34.86 -12.34
N VAL A 814 10.59 -33.82 -12.60
CA VAL A 814 10.13 -32.48 -12.94
C VAL A 814 10.42 -32.24 -14.42
N THR A 815 9.37 -32.02 -15.19
CA THR A 815 9.47 -31.78 -16.63
C THR A 815 8.29 -30.95 -17.09
N ASP A 816 8.50 -30.10 -18.09
CA ASP A 816 7.43 -29.39 -18.77
C ASP A 816 7.00 -30.07 -20.09
N ASP A 817 7.73 -31.08 -20.56
CA ASP A 817 7.48 -31.79 -21.83
C ASP A 817 6.31 -32.79 -21.72
N SER A 818 5.22 -32.54 -22.46
CA SER A 818 4.02 -33.38 -22.50
C SER A 818 4.29 -34.83 -22.93
N ASN A 819 5.23 -35.06 -23.84
CA ASN A 819 5.58 -36.41 -24.28
C ASN A 819 6.32 -37.18 -23.19
N MET A 820 7.27 -36.54 -22.53
CA MET A 820 8.01 -37.13 -21.41
C MET A 820 7.08 -37.41 -20.22
N LYS A 821 6.17 -36.48 -19.91
CA LYS A 821 5.13 -36.65 -18.88
C LYS A 821 4.27 -37.88 -19.14
N LYS A 822 3.76 -38.02 -20.37
CA LYS A 822 2.89 -39.14 -20.75
C LYS A 822 3.62 -40.48 -20.58
N LYS A 823 4.85 -40.58 -21.10
CA LYS A 823 5.68 -41.78 -20.95
C LYS A 823 5.98 -42.12 -19.48
N ALA A 824 6.16 -41.11 -18.63
CA ALA A 824 6.41 -41.29 -17.20
C ALA A 824 5.17 -41.81 -16.46
N GLN A 825 3.99 -41.27 -16.75
CA GLN A 825 2.72 -41.73 -16.18
C GLN A 825 2.38 -43.17 -16.56
N ASP A 826 2.68 -43.56 -17.81
CA ASP A 826 2.50 -44.95 -18.27
C ASP A 826 3.39 -45.95 -17.49
N GLN A 827 4.47 -45.46 -16.84
CA GLN A 827 5.38 -46.25 -15.99
C GLN A 827 5.16 -46.01 -14.47
N ASP A 828 4.02 -45.41 -14.09
CA ASP A 828 3.67 -45.08 -12.71
C ASP A 828 4.71 -44.18 -11.99
N VAL A 829 5.42 -43.35 -12.76
CA VAL A 829 6.35 -42.34 -12.24
C VAL A 829 5.60 -41.04 -11.95
N ARG A 830 5.73 -40.53 -10.72
CA ARG A 830 5.13 -39.26 -10.31
C ARG A 830 5.85 -38.09 -10.99
N THR A 831 5.08 -37.23 -11.68
CA THR A 831 5.57 -36.04 -12.39
C THR A 831 4.96 -34.76 -11.86
N PHE A 832 5.75 -33.67 -11.85
CA PHE A 832 5.25 -32.30 -11.62
C PHE A 832 5.78 -31.35 -12.68
N SER A 833 5.04 -30.27 -12.92
CA SER A 833 5.52 -29.13 -13.71
C SER A 833 6.59 -28.31 -12.98
N THR A 834 7.43 -27.62 -13.74
CA THR A 834 8.41 -26.68 -13.20
C THR A 834 7.72 -25.56 -12.42
N LYS A 835 6.59 -25.05 -12.95
CA LYS A 835 5.74 -24.04 -12.30
C LYS A 835 5.34 -24.48 -10.89
N PHE A 836 4.80 -25.69 -10.73
CA PHE A 836 4.32 -26.18 -9.44
C PHE A 836 5.44 -26.27 -8.40
N VAL A 837 6.58 -26.85 -8.78
CA VAL A 837 7.72 -27.04 -7.87
C VAL A 837 8.32 -25.70 -7.44
N PHE A 838 8.54 -24.78 -8.36
CA PHE A 838 9.14 -23.49 -8.04
C PHE A 838 8.17 -22.54 -7.34
N ALA A 839 6.88 -22.53 -7.68
CA ALA A 839 5.88 -21.78 -6.94
C ALA A 839 5.83 -22.23 -5.47
N LEU A 840 5.87 -23.55 -5.25
CA LEU A 840 5.82 -24.15 -3.91
C LEU A 840 7.07 -23.78 -3.10
N CYS A 841 8.24 -23.86 -3.73
CA CYS A 841 9.50 -23.44 -3.11
C CYS A 841 9.52 -21.96 -2.77
N ASN A 842 9.03 -21.10 -3.67
CA ASN A 842 8.99 -19.67 -3.45
C ASN A 842 8.02 -19.29 -2.32
N SER A 843 6.86 -19.94 -2.25
CA SER A 843 5.95 -19.76 -1.11
C SER A 843 6.61 -20.16 0.22
N ILE A 844 7.29 -21.30 0.27
CA ILE A 844 7.98 -21.77 1.48
C ILE A 844 9.17 -20.86 1.83
N GLY A 845 9.92 -20.40 0.82
CA GLY A 845 11.01 -19.44 0.96
C GLY A 845 10.54 -18.15 1.64
N LEU A 846 9.38 -17.64 1.22
CA LEU A 846 8.73 -16.48 1.85
C LEU A 846 8.39 -16.74 3.32
N HIS A 847 7.79 -17.89 3.64
CA HIS A 847 7.45 -18.25 5.03
C HIS A 847 8.68 -18.46 5.92
N THR A 848 9.75 -19.03 5.37
CA THR A 848 10.99 -19.37 6.11
C THR A 848 12.03 -18.25 6.10
N ARG A 849 11.76 -17.14 5.39
CA ARG A 849 12.70 -16.03 5.11
C ARG A 849 14.01 -16.50 4.45
N ILE A 850 13.92 -17.54 3.64
CA ILE A 850 15.04 -18.07 2.86
C ILE A 850 14.96 -17.46 1.45
N CYS A 851 16.08 -16.94 0.95
CA CYS A 851 16.16 -16.44 -0.42
C CYS A 851 16.10 -17.63 -1.41
N THR A 852 14.94 -17.79 -2.06
CA THR A 852 14.71 -18.84 -3.04
C THR A 852 14.78 -18.37 -4.49
N ASN A 853 14.77 -17.06 -4.76
CA ASN A 853 14.85 -16.45 -6.10
C ASN A 853 16.22 -15.91 -6.44
#